data_AF-A3ZPI0-F1
#
_entry.id   AF-A3ZPI0-F1
#
_cell.length_a   1.000
_cell.length_b   1.000
_cell.length_c   1.000
_cell.angle_alpha   90.00
_cell.angle_beta   90.00
_cell.angle_gamma   90.00
#
_symmetry.space_group_name_H-M   'P 1'
#
loop_
_entity.id
_entity.type
_entity.pdbx_description
1 polymer ?
#
loop_
_entity_poly.entity_id
_entity_poly.type
_entity_poly.pdbx_seq_one_letter_code
_entity_poly.pdbx_strand_id
1 'polypeptide(L)'
;MALYVWRGDARGRAQVAAVTAEFVEAGDVFTLTINRKTVSFTALGDSAPALYAGLADAIDKSEIPELADITAEVIAGTDAAPAYLKLTGGEDGRPFTITTNADNGSIGDVAVSTTVQASGGANEKQQVALPIGVTGGTFTLTFSGQTTSAVAYNASAATLQTALEALSNIDSGDVEVSGDAAGPWTIEFKQAYALTDVPAITMDSSSLTAGSVSVSEAVKGSGGANEIQRLSFYHDKNGTAPPGFVNEFQVYFEGPTTAAFAFTGRDFSEINTAYKLGNLLALHADITGSNISITTVTSTPNLVVYDVEFIGSLGSQNFPLMVCYDTNYYGTAGTGPADHVQNGDASGNNEQQVVTLLGSPSGGTFTLTFNGQTTSGIAYNASAATVQSALEALSNIASGDVAVTGDDGGAWTVEFDQAYANQDVPIMSASGASLTGGTGTISVTQAAAGTVNERQQVSLSSGVTGGTFTLTYAGQTTSALSYVAGAAAIESALEALSNIDAVSVTGPSGGPWAVEFQGSLAATNVVLMTGDGDNLTGDDSQTLSITTLVAPTGPSHWSEPQNWDQQQVPGDGDEVRLEDSETPILYGLNQADVVLASLEVRASYRGAIGLPTQNAAGYYEYLPTHLAIGATLVRIGEGEGSSVGRCRFDVGAAKSEITIFKTDVPSSDNGYAVEWIGTHAENVMTIYKGAVGVATQAGQTAALDQLNICFVSSRQTDALVYLGDGVTVGDIVKTGGELIVSGRSGVAIHSIQATAGRVEMHGADGVESLSVEGGEFYYWTTGALGGSAVISGDGQLIFDGDLRAKTVTGALQVYGDSASVIDTAEVVNAAGLLSIHFQGTSRFADLGNDIIISRGLPAESEQEVSISVYAAAMKMISIAVDDELATIDAMLTTAEYAHPSGKTVADIIQIDVISPSADVAVHDADNDTDGQTIAADGVEYFPIVGAAATALRMVTDSSASALLKIYYS
;
A
#
# COMPACT_ATOMS: atom_id res chain seq x y z
N MET A 1 15.10 42.25 -6.27
CA MET A 1 15.49 43.20 -5.21
C MET A 1 15.09 44.63 -5.52
N ALA A 2 13.79 44.87 -5.56
CA ALA A 2 13.19 46.17 -5.26
C ALA A 2 12.59 46.12 -3.84
N LEU A 3 12.34 47.29 -3.24
CA LEU A 3 11.69 47.40 -1.94
C LEU A 3 10.19 47.62 -2.11
N TYR A 4 9.38 46.75 -1.52
CA TYR A 4 7.92 46.82 -1.51
C TYR A 4 7.42 47.19 -0.12
N VAL A 5 6.55 48.19 -0.05
CA VAL A 5 5.93 48.65 1.19
C VAL A 5 4.44 48.34 1.17
N TRP A 6 3.96 47.69 2.24
CA TRP A 6 2.55 47.36 2.40
C TRP A 6 1.72 48.61 2.73
N ARG A 7 0.69 48.87 1.92
CA ARG A 7 -0.32 49.92 2.15
C ARG A 7 -1.65 49.32 2.62
N GLY A 8 -2.14 48.32 1.89
CA GLY A 8 -3.46 47.73 2.13
C GLY A 8 -4.63 48.54 1.55
N ASP A 9 -4.47 49.13 0.36
CA ASP A 9 -5.45 50.05 -0.27
C ASP A 9 -6.47 49.39 -1.22
N ALA A 10 -6.38 48.06 -1.46
CA ALA A 10 -7.19 47.38 -2.45
C ALA A 10 -8.68 47.40 -2.10
N ARG A 11 -9.53 47.48 -3.13
CA ARG A 11 -10.98 47.52 -2.93
C ARG A 11 -11.54 46.15 -2.57
N GLY A 12 -12.31 46.14 -1.50
CA GLY A 12 -13.09 44.98 -1.05
C GLY A 12 -14.05 44.47 -2.13
N ARG A 13 -14.03 43.15 -2.32
CA ARG A 13 -15.08 42.33 -2.95
C ARG A 13 -15.04 40.93 -2.33
N ALA A 14 -16.19 40.43 -1.91
CA ALA A 14 -16.37 39.04 -1.51
C ALA A 14 -16.12 38.07 -2.68
N GLN A 15 -15.69 36.85 -2.36
CA GLN A 15 -15.68 35.75 -3.33
C GLN A 15 -17.12 35.43 -3.77
N VAL A 16 -17.31 35.19 -5.07
CA VAL A 16 -18.58 34.69 -5.62
C VAL A 16 -18.30 33.44 -6.45
N ALA A 17 -18.99 32.35 -6.15
CA ALA A 17 -19.01 31.13 -6.94
C ALA A 17 -20.40 30.90 -7.54
N ALA A 18 -20.44 30.39 -8.77
CA ALA A 18 -21.60 29.74 -9.35
C ALA A 18 -21.47 28.23 -9.17
N VAL A 19 -22.53 27.58 -8.73
CA VAL A 19 -22.70 26.14 -8.76
C VAL A 19 -23.76 25.81 -9.81
N THR A 20 -23.39 24.96 -10.77
CA THR A 20 -24.26 24.48 -11.85
C THR A 20 -24.38 22.97 -11.77
N ALA A 21 -25.58 22.45 -11.99
CA ALA A 21 -25.88 21.03 -12.05
C ALA A 21 -26.35 20.64 -13.46
N GLU A 22 -25.83 19.53 -13.97
CA GLU A 22 -26.33 18.86 -15.17
C GLU A 22 -26.77 17.44 -14.79
N PHE A 23 -27.72 16.88 -15.55
CA PHE A 23 -28.31 15.55 -15.31
C PHE A 23 -28.95 15.44 -13.91
N VAL A 24 -29.89 16.36 -13.61
CA VAL A 24 -30.65 16.39 -12.34
C VAL A 24 -31.94 15.59 -12.49
N GLU A 25 -32.13 14.59 -11.65
CA GLU A 25 -33.30 13.72 -11.57
C GLU A 25 -33.92 13.70 -10.15
N ALA A 26 -35.06 13.01 -9.99
CA ALA A 26 -35.75 12.91 -8.72
C ALA A 26 -35.17 11.79 -7.85
N GLY A 27 -34.52 12.15 -6.74
CA GLY A 27 -33.85 11.21 -5.81
C GLY A 27 -32.35 11.44 -5.66
N ASP A 28 -31.75 12.19 -6.57
CA ASP A 28 -30.33 12.53 -6.60
C ASP A 28 -29.85 13.26 -5.35
N VAL A 29 -28.66 12.93 -4.85
CA VAL A 29 -28.07 13.62 -3.68
C VAL A 29 -26.89 14.47 -4.11
N PHE A 30 -27.14 15.78 -4.20
CA PHE A 30 -26.13 16.78 -4.48
C PHE A 30 -25.52 17.29 -3.17
N THR A 31 -24.21 17.21 -3.04
CA THR A 31 -23.46 17.61 -1.85
C THR A 31 -22.44 18.70 -2.17
N LEU A 32 -22.53 19.82 -1.43
CA LEU A 32 -21.52 20.88 -1.42
C LEU A 32 -20.69 20.77 -0.14
N THR A 33 -19.38 20.67 -0.29
CA THR A 33 -18.45 20.81 0.85
C THR A 33 -17.87 22.22 0.82
N ILE A 34 -18.41 23.09 1.67
CA ILE A 34 -17.98 24.49 1.82
C ILE A 34 -17.23 24.62 3.15
N ASN A 35 -16.02 25.19 3.15
CA ASN A 35 -15.22 25.41 4.37
C ASN A 35 -15.02 24.12 5.22
N ARG A 36 -14.85 22.98 4.54
CA ARG A 36 -14.79 21.61 5.10
C ARG A 36 -16.09 21.10 5.75
N LYS A 37 -17.23 21.73 5.49
CA LYS A 37 -18.56 21.34 5.99
C LYS A 37 -19.46 20.96 4.83
N THR A 38 -20.11 19.81 4.94
CA THR A 38 -21.04 19.29 3.94
C THR A 38 -22.43 19.85 4.15
N VAL A 39 -23.06 20.32 3.08
CA VAL A 39 -24.50 20.53 2.97
C VAL A 39 -24.99 19.73 1.76
N SER A 40 -26.05 18.96 1.96
CA SER A 40 -26.59 18.05 0.93
C SER A 40 -28.09 18.29 0.75
N PHE A 41 -28.56 18.15 -0.48
CA PHE A 41 -29.99 18.21 -0.80
C PHE A 41 -30.37 17.07 -1.76
N THR A 42 -31.46 16.38 -1.45
CA THR A 42 -32.05 15.37 -2.33
C THR A 42 -32.99 16.05 -3.32
N ALA A 43 -32.68 15.99 -4.61
CA ALA A 43 -33.51 16.58 -5.65
C ALA A 43 -34.92 15.96 -5.67
N LEU A 44 -35.95 16.81 -5.72
CA LEU A 44 -37.36 16.40 -5.63
C LEU A 44 -38.02 16.20 -7.00
N GLY A 45 -37.25 16.33 -8.08
CA GLY A 45 -37.70 16.43 -9.46
C GLY A 45 -36.54 16.76 -10.40
N ASP A 46 -36.81 16.68 -11.70
CA ASP A 46 -35.91 16.91 -12.84
C ASP A 46 -35.45 18.37 -13.05
N SER A 47 -35.47 19.19 -11.99
CA SER A 47 -35.39 20.64 -12.11
C SER A 47 -34.19 21.20 -11.35
N ALA A 48 -33.11 21.50 -12.08
CA ALA A 48 -31.93 22.17 -11.53
C ALA A 48 -32.26 23.48 -10.76
N PRO A 49 -33.18 24.36 -11.20
CA PRO A 49 -33.64 25.49 -10.38
C PRO A 49 -34.27 25.12 -9.03
N ALA A 50 -35.01 24.00 -8.96
CA ALA A 50 -35.60 23.52 -7.70
C ALA A 50 -34.53 22.90 -6.78
N LEU A 51 -33.56 22.19 -7.35
CA LEU A 51 -32.36 21.72 -6.65
C LEU A 51 -31.57 22.90 -6.04
N TYR A 52 -31.31 23.95 -6.82
CA TYR A 52 -30.60 25.14 -6.32
C TYR A 52 -31.35 25.82 -5.18
N ALA A 53 -32.68 25.90 -5.26
CA ALA A 53 -33.51 26.42 -4.18
C ALA A 53 -33.42 25.56 -2.92
N GLY A 54 -33.42 24.23 -3.07
CA GLY A 54 -33.24 23.29 -1.96
C GLY A 54 -31.87 23.39 -1.28
N LEU A 55 -30.79 23.51 -2.07
CA LEU A 55 -29.44 23.73 -1.56
C LEU A 55 -29.30 25.10 -0.87
N ALA A 56 -29.89 26.17 -1.41
CA ALA A 56 -29.92 27.48 -0.77
C ALA A 56 -30.66 27.43 0.58
N ASP A 57 -31.87 26.85 0.60
CA ASP A 57 -32.65 26.64 1.83
C ASP A 57 -31.91 25.80 2.88
N ALA A 58 -31.05 24.86 2.45
CA ALA A 58 -30.24 24.02 3.34
C ALA A 58 -29.02 24.76 3.92
N ILE A 59 -28.42 25.68 3.16
CA ILE A 59 -27.37 26.59 3.64
C ILE A 59 -27.97 27.58 4.65
N ASP A 60 -29.05 28.28 4.27
CA ASP A 60 -29.69 29.32 5.09
C ASP A 60 -30.24 28.81 6.43
N LYS A 61 -30.63 27.53 6.51
CA LYS A 61 -31.12 26.88 7.74
C LYS A 61 -30.04 26.17 8.53
N SER A 62 -28.79 26.19 8.07
CA SER A 62 -27.72 25.47 8.73
C SER A 62 -27.32 26.13 10.05
N GLU A 63 -27.31 25.33 11.13
CA GLU A 63 -26.70 25.75 12.41
C GLU A 63 -25.16 25.66 12.36
N ILE A 64 -24.56 25.25 11.24
CA ILE A 64 -23.12 25.14 11.06
C ILE A 64 -22.52 26.55 10.86
N PRO A 65 -21.68 27.04 11.77
CA PRO A 65 -21.18 28.43 11.75
C PRO A 65 -20.34 28.77 10.52
N GLU A 66 -19.58 27.81 9.99
CA GLU A 66 -18.75 28.00 8.79
C GLU A 66 -19.58 28.12 7.49
N LEU A 67 -20.88 27.81 7.56
CA LEU A 67 -21.87 28.04 6.48
C LEU A 67 -22.67 29.34 6.68
N ALA A 68 -22.79 29.85 7.92
CA ALA A 68 -23.47 31.12 8.21
C ALA A 68 -22.77 32.36 7.60
N ASP A 69 -21.51 32.22 7.18
CA ASP A 69 -20.73 33.23 6.45
C ASP A 69 -20.88 33.11 4.92
N ILE A 70 -21.86 32.35 4.43
CA ILE A 70 -22.15 32.13 3.02
C ILE A 70 -23.59 32.54 2.72
N THR A 71 -23.78 33.51 1.83
CA THR A 71 -25.11 33.84 1.29
C THR A 71 -25.38 33.03 0.03
N ALA A 72 -26.48 32.26 0.02
CA ALA A 72 -26.93 31.48 -1.12
C ALA A 72 -28.09 32.17 -1.86
N GLU A 73 -28.00 32.29 -3.19
CA GLU A 73 -29.02 32.95 -4.03
C GLU A 73 -29.22 32.15 -5.32
N VAL A 74 -30.46 31.80 -5.65
CA VAL A 74 -30.76 31.15 -6.95
C VAL A 74 -30.85 32.21 -8.04
N ILE A 75 -29.93 32.17 -9.01
CA ILE A 75 -29.95 33.06 -10.17
C ILE A 75 -30.73 32.38 -11.29
N ALA A 76 -31.83 33.00 -11.69
CA ALA A 76 -32.66 32.54 -12.78
C ALA A 76 -31.89 32.59 -14.12
N GLY A 77 -32.07 31.54 -14.93
CA GLY A 77 -31.51 31.49 -16.28
C GLY A 77 -32.13 32.52 -17.22
N THR A 78 -31.43 32.78 -18.31
CA THR A 78 -31.85 33.64 -19.42
C THR A 78 -31.55 32.95 -20.74
N ASP A 79 -32.06 33.46 -21.85
CA ASP A 79 -31.76 32.95 -23.20
C ASP A 79 -30.25 32.93 -23.55
N ALA A 80 -29.40 33.60 -22.75
CA ALA A 80 -27.95 33.69 -22.94
C ALA A 80 -27.11 32.97 -21.87
N ALA A 81 -27.70 32.47 -20.77
CA ALA A 81 -26.96 31.81 -19.69
C ALA A 81 -27.88 30.91 -18.84
N PRO A 82 -27.45 29.70 -18.45
CA PRO A 82 -28.25 28.79 -17.62
C PRO A 82 -28.48 29.34 -16.21
N ALA A 83 -29.47 28.78 -15.52
CA ALA A 83 -29.68 29.05 -14.09
C ALA A 83 -28.54 28.44 -13.26
N TYR A 84 -28.19 29.07 -12.15
CA TYR A 84 -27.16 28.58 -11.23
C TYR A 84 -27.43 29.00 -9.78
N LEU A 85 -26.89 28.23 -8.84
CA LEU A 85 -26.82 28.63 -7.44
C LEU A 85 -25.60 29.54 -7.25
N LYS A 86 -25.84 30.79 -6.88
CA LYS A 86 -24.79 31.77 -6.55
C LYS A 86 -24.49 31.68 -5.06
N LEU A 87 -23.22 31.50 -4.73
CA LEU A 87 -22.70 31.50 -3.37
C LEU A 87 -21.76 32.68 -3.20
N THR A 88 -22.04 33.54 -2.21
CA THR A 88 -21.28 34.75 -1.92
C THR A 88 -20.72 34.66 -0.51
N GLY A 89 -19.41 34.85 -0.33
CA GLY A 89 -18.79 34.93 1.01
C GLY A 89 -19.24 36.19 1.75
N GLY A 90 -19.28 36.15 3.08
CA GLY A 90 -19.80 37.25 3.90
C GLY A 90 -18.90 38.49 3.97
N GLU A 91 -17.58 38.30 4.04
CA GLU A 91 -16.60 39.41 4.11
C GLU A 91 -15.84 39.65 2.80
N ASP A 92 -15.62 40.92 2.48
CA ASP A 92 -14.80 41.36 1.36
C ASP A 92 -13.35 40.88 1.52
N GLY A 93 -12.80 40.27 0.46
CA GLY A 93 -11.44 39.72 0.46
C GLY A 93 -11.27 38.39 1.20
N ARG A 94 -12.28 37.89 1.93
CA ARG A 94 -12.25 36.57 2.56
C ARG A 94 -12.51 35.47 1.52
N PRO A 95 -11.58 34.53 1.31
CA PRO A 95 -11.84 33.36 0.48
C PRO A 95 -12.68 32.33 1.25
N PHE A 96 -13.50 31.56 0.53
CA PHE A 96 -14.12 30.33 1.03
C PHE A 96 -13.72 29.15 0.14
N THR A 97 -13.51 27.98 0.74
CA THR A 97 -13.25 26.77 -0.03
C THR A 97 -14.58 26.13 -0.38
N ILE A 98 -14.71 25.62 -1.60
CA ILE A 98 -15.88 24.87 -2.04
C ILE A 98 -15.45 23.74 -2.97
N THR A 99 -16.02 22.56 -2.74
CA THR A 99 -15.89 21.36 -3.57
C THR A 99 -17.25 20.68 -3.67
N THR A 100 -17.46 19.87 -4.71
CA THR A 100 -18.71 19.16 -4.95
C THR A 100 -18.52 17.66 -4.80
N ASN A 101 -19.61 16.98 -4.44
CA ASN A 101 -19.84 15.60 -4.81
C ASN A 101 -21.30 15.48 -5.28
N ALA A 102 -21.56 14.66 -6.29
CA ALA A 102 -22.89 14.32 -6.73
C ALA A 102 -22.96 12.79 -6.70
N ASP A 103 -23.87 12.25 -5.89
CA ASP A 103 -23.99 10.80 -5.70
C ASP A 103 -25.10 10.27 -6.62
N ASN A 104 -24.70 9.45 -7.60
CA ASN A 104 -25.50 8.91 -8.71
C ASN A 104 -26.82 8.20 -8.29
N GLY A 105 -27.91 8.97 -8.33
CA GLY A 105 -29.18 8.64 -9.01
C GLY A 105 -29.13 9.18 -10.46
N SER A 106 -29.75 8.51 -11.43
CA SER A 106 -28.92 8.13 -12.57
C SER A 106 -29.74 7.46 -13.71
N ILE A 107 -29.22 7.32 -14.94
CA ILE A 107 -29.91 6.69 -16.11
C ILE A 107 -29.23 5.38 -16.54
N GLY A 108 -29.95 4.28 -16.75
CA GLY A 108 -29.36 2.92 -16.86
C GLY A 108 -28.85 2.48 -18.24
N ASP A 109 -27.57 2.11 -18.34
CA ASP A 109 -26.99 1.48 -19.55
C ASP A 109 -27.46 0.01 -19.70
N VAL A 110 -27.79 -0.39 -20.93
CA VAL A 110 -28.15 -1.78 -21.29
C VAL A 110 -27.00 -2.40 -22.10
N ALA A 111 -26.04 -3.00 -21.40
CA ALA A 111 -24.89 -3.64 -22.02
C ALA A 111 -25.29 -4.98 -22.67
N VAL A 112 -25.17 -5.07 -24.00
CA VAL A 112 -25.29 -6.32 -24.75
C VAL A 112 -23.92 -6.75 -25.26
N SER A 113 -23.53 -8.00 -25.04
CA SER A 113 -22.25 -8.56 -25.51
C SER A 113 -22.39 -10.02 -25.92
N THR A 114 -21.67 -10.45 -26.96
CA THR A 114 -21.64 -11.88 -27.32
C THR A 114 -20.75 -12.64 -26.33
N THR A 115 -21.31 -13.68 -25.69
CA THR A 115 -20.60 -14.54 -24.72
C THR A 115 -20.17 -15.88 -25.30
N VAL A 116 -20.72 -16.29 -26.44
CA VAL A 116 -20.24 -17.42 -27.26
C VAL A 116 -20.20 -17.01 -28.72
N GLN A 117 -19.01 -17.00 -29.31
CA GLN A 117 -18.78 -16.96 -30.77
C GLN A 117 -18.52 -18.40 -31.23
N ALA A 118 -19.07 -18.83 -32.37
CA ALA A 118 -18.93 -20.21 -32.85
C ALA A 118 -17.52 -20.50 -33.42
N SER A 119 -16.95 -21.67 -33.09
CA SER A 119 -15.70 -22.22 -33.66
C SER A 119 -15.51 -23.71 -33.27
N GLY A 120 -14.68 -24.50 -33.98
CA GLY A 120 -14.50 -25.95 -33.77
C GLY A 120 -13.05 -26.44 -33.63
N GLY A 121 -12.86 -27.60 -32.99
CA GLY A 121 -11.57 -28.28 -32.76
C GLY A 121 -11.31 -29.52 -33.63
N ALA A 122 -10.13 -30.15 -33.52
CA ALA A 122 -9.66 -31.20 -34.45
C ALA A 122 -9.00 -32.45 -33.81
N ASN A 123 -9.15 -33.59 -34.48
CA ASN A 123 -8.42 -34.84 -34.22
C ASN A 123 -6.93 -34.74 -34.58
N GLU A 124 -6.09 -35.49 -33.86
CA GLU A 124 -4.68 -35.64 -34.26
C GLU A 124 -4.54 -36.48 -35.55
N LYS A 125 -3.73 -35.99 -36.48
CA LYS A 125 -3.34 -36.70 -37.71
C LYS A 125 -1.82 -36.71 -37.83
N GLN A 126 -1.23 -37.91 -37.92
CA GLN A 126 0.21 -38.10 -38.10
C GLN A 126 0.49 -38.73 -39.46
N GLN A 127 1.45 -38.18 -40.21
CA GLN A 127 1.82 -38.66 -41.54
C GLN A 127 3.09 -39.51 -41.47
N VAL A 128 3.03 -40.69 -42.09
CA VAL A 128 4.09 -41.69 -42.16
C VAL A 128 4.49 -41.88 -43.62
N ALA A 129 5.73 -41.52 -43.97
CA ALA A 129 6.23 -41.60 -45.35
C ALA A 129 7.49 -42.47 -45.47
N LEU A 130 7.54 -43.30 -46.52
CA LEU A 130 8.74 -44.08 -46.85
C LEU A 130 9.78 -43.23 -47.61
N PRO A 131 11.09 -43.52 -47.45
CA PRO A 131 12.14 -42.85 -48.22
C PRO A 131 12.01 -43.05 -49.73
N ILE A 132 12.38 -42.03 -50.49
CA ILE A 132 12.44 -42.10 -51.96
C ILE A 132 13.43 -43.19 -52.39
N GLY A 133 12.97 -44.14 -53.21
CA GLY A 133 13.80 -45.21 -53.77
C GLY A 133 13.70 -46.56 -53.05
N VAL A 134 12.86 -46.70 -52.03
CA VAL A 134 12.56 -48.02 -51.45
C VAL A 134 11.88 -48.92 -52.50
N THR A 135 12.48 -50.08 -52.76
CA THR A 135 12.04 -51.03 -53.80
C THR A 135 11.79 -52.44 -53.26
N GLY A 136 11.91 -52.62 -51.95
CA GLY A 136 11.80 -53.88 -51.25
C GLY A 136 12.09 -53.73 -49.75
N GLY A 137 11.66 -54.74 -48.98
CA GLY A 137 11.87 -54.82 -47.54
C GLY A 137 10.60 -54.69 -46.71
N THR A 138 10.78 -54.60 -45.39
CA THR A 138 9.72 -54.40 -44.39
C THR A 138 10.10 -53.29 -43.39
N PHE A 139 9.09 -52.67 -42.77
CA PHE A 139 9.24 -51.72 -41.67
C PHE A 139 8.29 -52.07 -40.53
N THR A 140 8.47 -51.46 -39.36
CA THR A 140 7.53 -51.56 -38.22
C THR A 140 7.22 -50.19 -37.66
N LEU A 141 5.98 -49.95 -37.25
CA LEU A 141 5.59 -48.74 -36.53
C LEU A 141 5.53 -49.03 -35.03
N THR A 142 5.86 -48.05 -34.20
CA THR A 142 5.74 -48.12 -32.74
C THR A 142 4.90 -46.94 -32.25
N PHE A 143 3.78 -47.24 -31.59
CA PHE A 143 2.88 -46.28 -30.95
C PHE A 143 2.81 -46.56 -29.44
N SER A 144 3.07 -45.54 -28.63
CA SER A 144 3.02 -45.62 -27.16
C SER A 144 3.70 -46.86 -26.55
N GLY A 145 4.84 -47.26 -27.12
CA GLY A 145 5.68 -48.37 -26.65
C GLY A 145 5.33 -49.77 -27.18
N GLN A 146 4.27 -49.92 -27.99
CA GLN A 146 3.94 -51.18 -28.67
C GLN A 146 4.32 -51.11 -30.16
N THR A 147 4.91 -52.18 -30.69
CA THR A 147 5.45 -52.24 -32.06
C THR A 147 4.67 -53.20 -32.94
N THR A 148 4.32 -52.79 -34.16
CA THR A 148 3.53 -53.59 -35.10
C THR A 148 4.32 -54.82 -35.58
N SER A 149 3.61 -55.83 -36.05
CA SER A 149 4.24 -56.86 -36.89
C SER A 149 4.83 -56.23 -38.17
N ALA A 150 5.83 -56.89 -38.77
CA ALA A 150 6.56 -56.37 -39.92
C ALA A 150 5.64 -56.11 -41.13
N VAL A 151 5.54 -54.84 -41.54
CA VAL A 151 4.71 -54.36 -42.65
C VAL A 151 5.57 -54.28 -43.92
N ALA A 152 5.04 -54.76 -45.06
CA ALA A 152 5.74 -54.70 -46.34
C ALA A 152 5.86 -53.26 -46.85
N TYR A 153 6.97 -52.92 -47.51
CA TYR A 153 7.22 -51.59 -48.08
C TYR A 153 6.12 -51.08 -49.04
N ASN A 154 5.35 -51.99 -49.65
CA ASN A 154 4.26 -51.70 -50.58
C ASN A 154 2.86 -52.00 -50.02
N ALA A 155 2.73 -52.04 -48.69
CA ALA A 155 1.44 -52.22 -48.02
C ALA A 155 0.42 -51.17 -48.45
N SER A 156 -0.86 -51.57 -48.51
CA SER A 156 -1.97 -50.62 -48.62
C SER A 156 -2.26 -49.97 -47.27
N ALA A 157 -2.91 -48.80 -47.27
CA ALA A 157 -3.36 -48.16 -46.05
C ALA A 157 -4.19 -49.09 -45.14
N ALA A 158 -5.11 -49.88 -45.71
CA ALA A 158 -5.85 -50.91 -44.97
C ALA A 158 -4.96 -51.99 -44.33
N THR A 159 -3.87 -52.40 -44.99
CA THR A 159 -2.90 -53.35 -44.41
C THR A 159 -2.13 -52.71 -43.25
N LEU A 160 -1.82 -51.42 -43.35
CA LEU A 160 -1.16 -50.67 -42.29
C LEU A 160 -2.10 -50.41 -41.11
N GLN A 161 -3.38 -50.12 -41.37
CA GLN A 161 -4.43 -50.01 -40.35
C GLN A 161 -4.59 -51.31 -39.58
N THR A 162 -4.76 -52.46 -40.28
CA THR A 162 -4.81 -53.78 -39.61
C THR A 162 -3.54 -54.09 -38.81
N ALA A 163 -2.38 -53.56 -39.19
CA ALA A 163 -1.14 -53.72 -38.42
C ALA A 163 -1.10 -52.85 -37.15
N LEU A 164 -1.73 -51.67 -37.17
CA LEU A 164 -1.87 -50.76 -36.02
C LEU A 164 -2.98 -51.22 -35.06
N GLU A 165 -4.16 -51.59 -35.57
CA GLU A 165 -5.27 -52.20 -34.81
C GLU A 165 -4.94 -53.60 -34.24
N ALA A 166 -3.77 -54.16 -34.57
CA ALA A 166 -3.24 -55.37 -33.95
C ALA A 166 -2.37 -55.10 -32.72
N LEU A 167 -2.09 -53.83 -32.39
CA LEU A 167 -1.43 -53.46 -31.14
C LEU A 167 -2.41 -53.57 -29.98
N SER A 168 -1.95 -54.02 -28.81
CA SER A 168 -2.83 -54.21 -27.63
C SER A 168 -3.30 -52.89 -26.97
N ASN A 169 -3.05 -51.75 -27.62
CA ASN A 169 -3.39 -50.40 -27.18
C ASN A 169 -4.01 -49.57 -28.33
N ILE A 170 -4.49 -50.21 -29.39
CA ILE A 170 -5.30 -49.56 -30.45
C ILE A 170 -6.42 -50.55 -30.77
N ASP A 171 -7.65 -50.23 -30.35
CA ASP A 171 -8.81 -51.05 -30.71
C ASP A 171 -9.25 -50.79 -32.16
N SER A 172 -10.08 -51.66 -32.72
CA SER A 172 -10.49 -51.52 -34.13
C SER A 172 -11.33 -50.25 -34.33
N GLY A 173 -10.88 -49.37 -35.23
CA GLY A 173 -11.45 -48.04 -35.45
C GLY A 173 -10.95 -46.93 -34.52
N ASP A 174 -9.99 -47.17 -33.62
CA ASP A 174 -9.25 -46.10 -32.90
C ASP A 174 -8.29 -45.34 -33.82
N VAL A 175 -7.91 -45.94 -34.95
CA VAL A 175 -7.16 -45.28 -36.01
C VAL A 175 -7.80 -45.53 -37.35
N GLU A 176 -7.72 -44.54 -38.24
CA GLU A 176 -7.97 -44.75 -39.67
C GLU A 176 -6.72 -44.37 -40.46
N VAL A 177 -6.34 -45.25 -41.38
CA VAL A 177 -5.19 -45.00 -42.24
C VAL A 177 -5.68 -44.76 -43.66
N SER A 178 -5.33 -43.60 -44.19
CA SER A 178 -5.57 -43.21 -45.59
C SER A 178 -4.24 -43.05 -46.34
N GLY A 179 -4.29 -43.05 -47.67
CA GLY A 179 -3.12 -42.92 -48.56
C GLY A 179 -2.89 -44.12 -49.48
N ASP A 180 -1.98 -43.96 -50.42
CA ASP A 180 -1.69 -44.95 -51.47
C ASP A 180 -0.88 -46.14 -50.96
N ALA A 181 -0.81 -47.22 -51.75
CA ALA A 181 0.08 -48.33 -51.47
C ALA A 181 1.55 -47.88 -51.60
N ALA A 182 2.38 -48.21 -50.61
CA ALA A 182 3.73 -47.66 -50.36
C ALA A 182 3.80 -46.22 -49.81
N GLY A 183 2.65 -45.59 -49.52
CA GLY A 183 2.55 -44.30 -48.84
C GLY A 183 2.74 -43.07 -49.75
N PRO A 184 2.74 -41.85 -49.17
CA PRO A 184 2.64 -41.56 -47.73
C PRO A 184 1.26 -41.95 -47.17
N TRP A 185 1.26 -42.38 -45.91
CA TRP A 185 0.04 -42.73 -45.18
C TRP A 185 -0.27 -41.66 -44.15
N THR A 186 -1.53 -41.25 -44.06
CA THR A 186 -2.02 -40.40 -42.97
C THR A 186 -2.78 -41.28 -42.00
N ILE A 187 -2.34 -41.27 -40.75
CA ILE A 187 -2.96 -41.97 -39.62
C ILE A 187 -3.73 -40.93 -38.83
N GLU A 188 -5.06 -41.01 -38.87
CA GLU A 188 -5.93 -40.21 -38.02
C GLU A 188 -6.29 -40.98 -36.76
N PHE A 189 -6.10 -40.35 -35.61
CA PHE A 189 -6.44 -40.89 -34.31
C PHE A 189 -7.89 -40.52 -33.95
N LYS A 190 -8.70 -41.54 -33.72
CA LYS A 190 -10.16 -41.47 -33.55
C LYS A 190 -10.59 -42.24 -32.29
N GLN A 191 -11.89 -42.27 -32.02
CA GLN A 191 -12.51 -42.94 -30.87
C GLN A 191 -11.76 -42.68 -29.56
N ALA A 192 -11.04 -43.66 -28.99
CA ALA A 192 -10.33 -43.51 -27.71
C ALA A 192 -9.23 -42.43 -27.73
N TYR A 193 -8.80 -42.00 -28.93
CA TYR A 193 -7.78 -40.98 -29.17
C TYR A 193 -8.33 -39.73 -29.89
N ALA A 194 -9.63 -39.67 -30.18
CA ALA A 194 -10.24 -38.52 -30.82
C ALA A 194 -10.02 -37.24 -29.99
N LEU A 195 -9.75 -36.13 -30.67
CA LEU A 195 -9.50 -34.81 -30.07
C LEU A 195 -8.36 -34.79 -29.01
N THR A 196 -7.47 -35.79 -28.94
CA THR A 196 -6.36 -35.79 -27.95
C THR A 196 -5.00 -35.63 -28.61
N ASP A 197 -4.10 -34.87 -27.96
CA ASP A 197 -2.68 -34.78 -28.30
C ASP A 197 -2.00 -36.12 -27.99
N VAL A 198 -1.61 -36.88 -29.03
CA VAL A 198 -1.13 -38.27 -28.87
C VAL A 198 0.35 -38.43 -29.19
N PRO A 199 1.07 -39.38 -28.55
CA PRO A 199 2.48 -39.58 -28.82
C PRO A 199 2.80 -39.88 -30.30
N ALA A 200 3.77 -39.17 -30.85
CA ALA A 200 4.26 -39.39 -32.22
C ALA A 200 4.66 -40.85 -32.48
N ILE A 201 4.08 -41.44 -33.53
CA ILE A 201 4.49 -42.74 -34.05
C ILE A 201 5.95 -42.69 -34.49
N THR A 202 6.70 -43.73 -34.15
CA THR A 202 8.07 -43.92 -34.62
C THR A 202 8.15 -45.12 -35.55
N MET A 203 9.05 -45.09 -36.54
CA MET A 203 9.25 -46.19 -37.49
C MET A 203 10.67 -46.77 -37.36
N ASP A 204 10.78 -48.10 -37.34
CA ASP A 204 12.03 -48.80 -37.67
C ASP A 204 12.02 -49.21 -39.15
N SER A 205 12.99 -48.71 -39.90
CA SER A 205 13.22 -48.96 -41.32
C SER A 205 14.49 -49.74 -41.62
N SER A 206 15.15 -50.31 -40.61
CA SER A 206 16.42 -51.05 -40.73
C SER A 206 16.36 -52.24 -41.70
N SER A 207 15.16 -52.72 -42.03
CA SER A 207 14.89 -53.81 -42.98
C SER A 207 14.36 -53.35 -44.35
N LEU A 208 14.42 -52.04 -44.66
CA LEU A 208 14.16 -51.48 -45.99
C LEU A 208 15.43 -51.39 -46.84
N THR A 209 15.25 -51.37 -48.16
CA THR A 209 16.38 -51.40 -49.13
C THR A 209 17.19 -50.10 -49.22
N ALA A 210 16.69 -48.95 -48.75
CA ALA A 210 17.44 -47.70 -48.60
C ALA A 210 16.70 -46.64 -47.75
N GLY A 211 17.46 -45.72 -47.14
CA GLY A 211 16.98 -44.40 -46.70
C GLY A 211 16.69 -44.21 -45.20
N SER A 212 16.52 -42.95 -44.82
CA SER A 212 16.11 -42.50 -43.47
C SER A 212 14.69 -41.90 -43.52
N VAL A 213 13.85 -42.29 -42.56
CA VAL A 213 12.39 -42.07 -42.55
C VAL A 213 12.00 -40.69 -42.01
N SER A 214 10.83 -40.20 -42.44
CA SER A 214 10.06 -39.14 -41.79
C SER A 214 8.72 -39.66 -41.29
N VAL A 215 8.47 -39.49 -39.99
CA VAL A 215 7.10 -39.39 -39.44
C VAL A 215 6.94 -37.95 -38.96
N SER A 216 5.81 -37.33 -39.27
CA SER A 216 5.52 -35.93 -38.91
C SER A 216 4.08 -35.76 -38.48
N GLU A 217 3.87 -35.04 -37.38
CA GLU A 217 2.58 -34.52 -36.96
C GLU A 217 2.05 -33.57 -38.05
N ALA A 218 0.86 -33.87 -38.59
CA ALA A 218 0.23 -33.10 -39.67
C ALA A 218 -0.90 -32.20 -39.14
N VAL A 219 -1.61 -32.66 -38.10
CA VAL A 219 -2.55 -31.90 -37.28
C VAL A 219 -2.34 -32.34 -35.85
N LYS A 220 -2.11 -31.41 -34.92
CA LYS A 220 -2.00 -31.71 -33.49
C LYS A 220 -3.39 -31.92 -32.89
N GLY A 221 -3.58 -32.94 -32.06
CA GLY A 221 -4.84 -33.12 -31.35
C GLY A 221 -5.11 -31.99 -30.35
N SER A 222 -6.30 -31.40 -30.42
CA SER A 222 -6.74 -30.36 -29.48
C SER A 222 -8.01 -30.82 -28.76
N GLY A 223 -7.91 -31.09 -27.46
CA GLY A 223 -9.06 -31.40 -26.64
C GLY A 223 -10.05 -30.25 -26.68
N GLY A 224 -11.34 -30.57 -26.78
CA GLY A 224 -12.38 -29.62 -26.39
C GLY A 224 -12.08 -29.16 -24.97
N ALA A 225 -12.25 -27.86 -24.71
CA ALA A 225 -12.00 -27.24 -23.41
C ALA A 225 -12.50 -28.16 -22.28
N ASN A 226 -11.66 -28.49 -21.32
CA ASN A 226 -12.15 -29.06 -20.06
C ASN A 226 -12.93 -27.97 -19.33
N GLU A 227 -14.03 -28.33 -18.68
CA GLU A 227 -14.69 -27.39 -17.80
C GLU A 227 -13.78 -27.09 -16.59
N ILE A 228 -13.64 -25.82 -16.26
CA ILE A 228 -12.99 -25.35 -15.05
C ILE A 228 -14.02 -24.59 -14.21
N GLN A 229 -14.38 -25.15 -13.05
CA GLN A 229 -15.18 -24.46 -12.04
C GLN A 229 -14.28 -23.93 -10.91
N ARG A 230 -14.50 -22.68 -10.50
CA ARG A 230 -13.77 -22.05 -9.40
C ARG A 230 -14.56 -22.15 -8.10
N LEU A 231 -13.99 -22.79 -7.08
CA LEU A 231 -14.55 -22.87 -5.73
C LEU A 231 -13.87 -21.87 -4.79
N SER A 232 -14.67 -21.01 -4.15
CA SER A 232 -14.20 -20.03 -3.16
C SER A 232 -14.65 -20.38 -1.74
N PHE A 233 -13.68 -20.62 -0.84
CA PHE A 233 -13.91 -20.96 0.56
C PHE A 233 -13.44 -19.83 1.49
N TYR A 234 -14.37 -19.17 2.17
CA TYR A 234 -14.07 -18.09 3.11
C TYR A 234 -13.90 -18.61 4.54
N HIS A 235 -12.96 -18.05 5.29
CA HIS A 235 -12.91 -18.16 6.75
C HIS A 235 -13.82 -17.09 7.37
N ASP A 236 -14.24 -17.28 8.63
CA ASP A 236 -14.99 -16.27 9.40
C ASP A 236 -14.30 -14.89 9.30
N LYS A 237 -15.06 -13.90 8.81
CA LYS A 237 -14.59 -12.52 8.55
C LYS A 237 -14.12 -11.79 9.82
N ASN A 238 -14.41 -12.29 11.02
CA ASN A 238 -14.21 -11.58 12.28
C ASN A 238 -13.22 -12.21 13.27
N GLY A 239 -12.75 -13.45 13.05
CA GLY A 239 -11.75 -14.10 13.92
C GLY A 239 -12.20 -14.30 15.37
N THR A 240 -13.51 -14.40 15.62
CA THR A 240 -14.11 -14.48 16.97
C THR A 240 -14.72 -15.85 17.30
N ALA A 241 -14.49 -16.87 16.47
CA ALA A 241 -14.83 -18.26 16.78
C ALA A 241 -14.23 -18.69 18.14
N PRO A 242 -15.05 -19.13 19.13
CA PRO A 242 -14.53 -19.53 20.43
C PRO A 242 -13.63 -20.78 20.33
N PRO A 243 -12.62 -20.93 21.22
CA PRO A 243 -11.72 -22.07 21.15
C PRO A 243 -12.45 -23.41 21.26
N GLY A 244 -12.40 -24.22 20.19
CA GLY A 244 -12.96 -25.58 20.14
C GLY A 244 -14.23 -25.75 19.28
N PHE A 245 -14.70 -24.72 18.57
CA PHE A 245 -15.72 -24.88 17.54
C PHE A 245 -15.13 -25.38 16.22
N VAL A 246 -15.88 -26.25 15.54
CA VAL A 246 -15.51 -26.94 14.30
C VAL A 246 -16.41 -26.43 13.18
N ASN A 247 -15.84 -25.72 12.21
CA ASN A 247 -16.61 -25.24 11.06
C ASN A 247 -16.88 -26.40 10.11
N GLU A 248 -18.13 -26.54 9.70
CA GLU A 248 -18.63 -27.65 8.90
C GLU A 248 -19.06 -27.11 7.54
N PHE A 249 -18.23 -27.35 6.53
CA PHE A 249 -18.51 -27.00 5.14
C PHE A 249 -19.07 -28.21 4.40
N GLN A 250 -20.05 -27.97 3.52
CA GLN A 250 -20.62 -28.95 2.60
C GLN A 250 -20.39 -28.48 1.16
N VAL A 251 -20.02 -29.40 0.27
CA VAL A 251 -19.91 -29.17 -1.18
C VAL A 251 -20.83 -30.16 -1.88
N TYR A 252 -21.61 -29.65 -2.83
CA TYR A 252 -22.61 -30.39 -3.59
C TYR A 252 -22.16 -30.44 -5.05
N PHE A 253 -22.01 -31.65 -5.60
CA PHE A 253 -21.79 -31.88 -7.03
C PHE A 253 -23.04 -32.53 -7.62
N GLU A 254 -23.64 -31.92 -8.63
CA GLU A 254 -24.88 -32.41 -9.26
C GLU A 254 -24.58 -33.10 -10.59
N GLY A 255 -24.26 -34.40 -10.54
CA GLY A 255 -24.23 -35.23 -11.75
C GLY A 255 -25.63 -35.43 -12.35
N PRO A 256 -25.75 -35.76 -13.65
CA PRO A 256 -27.03 -35.92 -14.36
C PRO A 256 -27.93 -37.04 -13.83
N THR A 257 -27.46 -37.86 -12.88
CA THR A 257 -28.18 -38.96 -12.24
C THR A 257 -28.13 -38.91 -10.71
N THR A 258 -28.50 -37.76 -10.15
CA THR A 258 -28.97 -37.51 -8.76
C THR A 258 -28.48 -38.44 -7.63
N ALA A 259 -27.43 -38.00 -6.92
CA ALA A 259 -27.35 -38.15 -5.47
C ALA A 259 -26.48 -37.03 -4.86
N ALA A 260 -27.09 -36.02 -4.22
CA ALA A 260 -26.36 -34.98 -3.50
C ALA A 260 -25.54 -35.58 -2.33
N PHE A 261 -24.22 -35.60 -2.45
CA PHE A 261 -23.32 -36.05 -1.38
C PHE A 261 -22.77 -34.86 -0.58
N ALA A 262 -23.42 -34.52 0.53
CA ALA A 262 -22.89 -33.58 1.48
C ALA A 262 -21.75 -34.23 2.30
N PHE A 263 -20.51 -33.79 2.08
CA PHE A 263 -19.41 -34.08 3.01
C PHE A 263 -19.47 -33.13 4.22
N THR A 264 -19.20 -33.66 5.41
CA THR A 264 -19.11 -32.91 6.68
C THR A 264 -17.64 -32.93 7.14
N GLY A 265 -16.90 -31.86 6.81
CA GLY A 265 -15.56 -31.63 7.37
C GLY A 265 -15.64 -31.15 8.82
N ARG A 266 -14.66 -31.48 9.66
CA ARG A 266 -14.60 -30.93 11.04
C ARG A 266 -13.58 -29.80 11.20
N ASP A 267 -12.72 -29.54 10.22
CA ASP A 267 -11.79 -28.42 10.27
C ASP A 267 -11.33 -28.02 8.86
N PHE A 268 -11.14 -26.72 8.60
CA PHE A 268 -10.49 -26.21 7.38
C PHE A 268 -9.05 -26.75 7.22
N SER A 269 -8.40 -27.20 8.30
CA SER A 269 -7.11 -27.91 8.22
C SER A 269 -7.19 -29.22 7.41
N GLU A 270 -8.38 -29.78 7.19
CA GLU A 270 -8.64 -30.95 6.34
C GLU A 270 -8.72 -30.60 4.84
N ILE A 271 -8.88 -29.33 4.44
CA ILE A 271 -8.94 -28.87 3.02
C ILE A 271 -7.86 -27.84 2.64
N ASN A 272 -6.79 -27.72 3.44
CA ASN A 272 -5.75 -26.70 3.25
C ASN A 272 -4.79 -26.90 2.05
N THR A 273 -5.02 -27.90 1.19
CA THR A 273 -4.25 -28.14 -0.05
C THR A 273 -5.12 -28.81 -1.11
N ALA A 274 -4.80 -28.58 -2.38
CA ALA A 274 -5.51 -29.17 -3.53
C ALA A 274 -5.57 -30.72 -3.45
N TYR A 275 -4.49 -31.37 -3.00
CA TYR A 275 -4.44 -32.82 -2.81
C TYR A 275 -5.48 -33.34 -1.80
N LYS A 276 -5.70 -32.62 -0.69
CA LYS A 276 -6.72 -33.01 0.30
C LYS A 276 -8.14 -32.77 -0.23
N LEU A 277 -8.39 -31.64 -0.90
CA LEU A 277 -9.69 -31.39 -1.54
C LEU A 277 -10.01 -32.46 -2.59
N GLY A 278 -9.02 -32.87 -3.40
CA GLY A 278 -9.19 -33.94 -4.39
C GLY A 278 -9.54 -35.29 -3.77
N ASN A 279 -8.88 -35.68 -2.67
CA ASN A 279 -9.23 -36.89 -1.92
C ASN A 279 -10.64 -36.84 -1.30
N LEU A 280 -11.16 -35.65 -0.99
CA LEU A 280 -12.49 -35.46 -0.42
C LEU A 280 -13.58 -35.44 -1.50
N LEU A 281 -13.35 -34.79 -2.64
CA LEU A 281 -14.25 -34.84 -3.80
C LEU A 281 -14.34 -36.27 -4.37
N ALA A 282 -13.24 -37.03 -4.35
CA ALA A 282 -13.20 -38.44 -4.75
C ALA A 282 -13.92 -39.42 -3.80
N LEU A 283 -14.65 -38.92 -2.79
CA LEU A 283 -15.65 -39.70 -2.05
C LEU A 283 -17.01 -39.76 -2.79
N HIS A 284 -17.25 -38.89 -3.76
CA HIS A 284 -18.40 -38.95 -4.66
C HIS A 284 -18.24 -40.10 -5.67
N ALA A 285 -19.33 -40.78 -6.04
CA ALA A 285 -19.27 -41.97 -6.89
C ALA A 285 -18.72 -41.70 -8.31
N ASP A 286 -19.04 -40.53 -8.87
CA ASP A 286 -18.65 -40.14 -10.23
C ASP A 286 -17.29 -39.42 -10.30
N ILE A 287 -16.75 -38.99 -9.15
CA ILE A 287 -15.46 -38.29 -9.07
C ILE A 287 -14.39 -39.25 -8.58
N THR A 288 -13.27 -39.27 -9.28
CA THR A 288 -12.07 -40.04 -8.92
C THR A 288 -10.85 -39.14 -8.99
N GLY A 289 -9.77 -39.48 -8.29
CA GLY A 289 -8.48 -38.77 -8.42
C GLY A 289 -7.82 -38.88 -9.81
N SER A 290 -8.55 -39.33 -10.84
CA SER A 290 -8.10 -39.45 -12.24
C SER A 290 -9.05 -38.78 -13.24
N ASN A 291 -10.18 -38.20 -12.79
CA ASN A 291 -11.11 -37.45 -13.63
C ASN A 291 -11.37 -36.01 -13.15
N ILE A 292 -10.59 -35.54 -12.19
CA ILE A 292 -10.48 -34.11 -11.84
C ILE A 292 -9.01 -33.73 -11.62
N SER A 293 -8.68 -32.49 -11.97
CA SER A 293 -7.43 -31.81 -11.62
C SER A 293 -7.77 -30.59 -10.76
N ILE A 294 -7.00 -30.32 -9.70
CA ILE A 294 -7.27 -29.20 -8.78
C ILE A 294 -6.03 -28.34 -8.64
N THR A 295 -6.19 -27.04 -8.89
CA THR A 295 -5.13 -26.03 -8.72
C THR A 295 -5.53 -25.05 -7.61
N THR A 296 -4.62 -24.77 -6.67
CA THR A 296 -4.82 -23.68 -5.69
C THR A 296 -4.56 -22.34 -6.37
N VAL A 297 -5.61 -21.54 -6.53
CA VAL A 297 -5.54 -20.19 -7.12
C VAL A 297 -5.04 -19.18 -6.10
N THR A 298 -5.50 -19.29 -4.85
CA THR A 298 -5.13 -18.38 -3.76
C THR A 298 -5.31 -19.09 -2.42
N SER A 299 -4.42 -18.83 -1.46
CA SER A 299 -4.52 -19.32 -0.09
C SER A 299 -4.05 -18.24 0.88
N THR A 300 -5.00 -17.53 1.49
CA THR A 300 -4.78 -16.53 2.54
C THR A 300 -5.37 -17.04 3.87
N PRO A 301 -5.09 -16.40 5.02
CA PRO A 301 -5.73 -16.78 6.29
C PRO A 301 -7.26 -16.77 6.25
N ASN A 302 -7.87 -15.93 5.41
CA ASN A 302 -9.31 -15.66 5.40
C ASN A 302 -10.05 -16.17 4.14
N LEU A 303 -9.33 -16.68 3.13
CA LEU A 303 -9.89 -17.13 1.86
C LEU A 303 -8.94 -18.13 1.19
N VAL A 304 -9.48 -19.29 0.79
CA VAL A 304 -8.81 -20.27 -0.08
C VAL A 304 -9.66 -20.47 -1.34
N VAL A 305 -9.03 -20.38 -2.51
CA VAL A 305 -9.68 -20.51 -3.82
C VAL A 305 -9.02 -21.63 -4.60
N TYR A 306 -9.84 -22.49 -5.20
CA TYR A 306 -9.42 -23.61 -6.03
C TYR A 306 -10.09 -23.56 -7.40
N ASP A 307 -9.33 -23.83 -8.45
CA ASP A 307 -9.86 -24.18 -9.76
C ASP A 307 -9.90 -25.70 -9.86
N VAL A 308 -11.09 -26.24 -10.16
CA VAL A 308 -11.34 -27.67 -10.38
C VAL A 308 -11.61 -27.85 -11.88
N GLU A 309 -10.65 -28.46 -12.56
CA GLU A 309 -10.74 -28.84 -13.96
C GLU A 309 -11.28 -30.28 -14.06
N PHE A 310 -12.38 -30.47 -14.78
CA PHE A 310 -12.95 -31.79 -15.04
C PHE A 310 -12.21 -32.44 -16.21
N ILE A 311 -11.57 -33.58 -15.98
CA ILE A 311 -10.66 -34.23 -16.93
C ILE A 311 -11.02 -35.72 -17.12
N GLY A 312 -10.35 -36.41 -18.04
CA GLY A 312 -10.53 -37.86 -18.22
C GLY A 312 -12.00 -38.21 -18.53
N SER A 313 -12.64 -39.04 -17.70
CA SER A 313 -14.05 -39.43 -17.89
C SER A 313 -15.06 -38.29 -17.70
N LEU A 314 -14.64 -37.17 -17.09
CA LEU A 314 -15.43 -35.95 -16.95
C LEU A 314 -14.92 -34.83 -17.89
N GLY A 315 -13.93 -35.11 -18.74
CA GLY A 315 -13.39 -34.14 -19.69
C GLY A 315 -14.41 -33.69 -20.73
N SER A 316 -14.23 -32.47 -21.24
CA SER A 316 -15.00 -31.84 -22.33
C SER A 316 -16.54 -31.89 -22.16
N GLN A 317 -17.03 -32.00 -20.94
CA GLN A 317 -18.45 -31.99 -20.57
C GLN A 317 -18.75 -30.77 -19.70
N ASN A 318 -20.00 -30.30 -19.71
CA ASN A 318 -20.46 -29.21 -18.86
C ASN A 318 -21.35 -29.73 -17.74
N PHE A 319 -20.92 -29.54 -16.50
CA PHE A 319 -21.58 -29.90 -15.25
C PHE A 319 -22.28 -28.68 -14.65
N PRO A 320 -23.34 -28.87 -13.84
CA PRO A 320 -23.83 -27.81 -12.97
C PRO A 320 -22.74 -27.30 -12.02
N LEU A 321 -22.82 -26.02 -11.65
CA LEU A 321 -21.91 -25.41 -10.67
C LEU A 321 -21.96 -26.16 -9.33
N MET A 322 -20.78 -26.54 -8.83
CA MET A 322 -20.64 -27.11 -7.49
C MET A 322 -21.05 -26.10 -6.42
N VAL A 323 -22.08 -26.38 -5.64
CA VAL A 323 -22.55 -25.45 -4.61
C VAL A 323 -21.86 -25.71 -3.28
N CYS A 324 -21.30 -24.68 -2.64
CA CYS A 324 -20.71 -24.80 -1.30
C CYS A 324 -21.50 -24.01 -0.23
N TYR A 325 -21.65 -24.62 0.95
CA TYR A 325 -22.37 -24.06 2.10
C TYR A 325 -21.54 -24.21 3.37
N ASP A 326 -21.57 -23.19 4.23
CA ASP A 326 -21.25 -23.32 5.67
C ASP A 326 -22.54 -23.65 6.43
N THR A 327 -22.55 -24.74 7.21
CA THR A 327 -23.75 -25.20 7.91
C THR A 327 -23.91 -24.65 9.33
N ASN A 328 -22.92 -23.96 9.90
CA ASN A 328 -22.88 -23.62 11.33
C ASN A 328 -22.79 -22.12 11.65
N TYR A 329 -23.28 -21.23 10.79
CA TYR A 329 -23.48 -19.81 11.13
C TYR A 329 -24.95 -19.46 11.42
N TYR A 330 -25.19 -18.73 12.52
CA TYR A 330 -26.52 -18.29 12.96
C TYR A 330 -27.15 -17.31 11.95
N GLY A 331 -28.05 -17.82 11.09
CA GLY A 331 -29.08 -17.00 10.47
C GLY A 331 -28.70 -16.27 9.17
N THR A 332 -27.96 -16.91 8.27
CA THR A 332 -28.15 -16.92 6.79
C THR A 332 -27.01 -17.75 6.21
N ALA A 333 -27.32 -18.79 5.42
CA ALA A 333 -26.28 -19.61 4.80
C ALA A 333 -25.49 -18.76 3.78
N GLY A 334 -24.21 -18.53 4.07
CA GLY A 334 -23.30 -17.89 3.12
C GLY A 334 -22.94 -18.89 2.04
N THR A 335 -23.58 -18.78 0.87
CA THR A 335 -23.14 -19.48 -0.34
C THR A 335 -21.80 -18.89 -0.77
N GLY A 336 -20.74 -19.69 -0.77
CA GLY A 336 -19.55 -19.34 -1.55
C GLY A 336 -19.92 -19.50 -3.03
N PRO A 337 -19.70 -18.50 -3.88
CA PRO A 337 -19.97 -18.65 -5.30
C PRO A 337 -19.03 -19.71 -5.88
N ALA A 338 -19.59 -20.57 -6.72
CA ALA A 338 -18.85 -21.25 -7.74
C ALA A 338 -19.12 -20.55 -9.07
N ASP A 339 -18.05 -20.25 -9.80
CA ASP A 339 -18.15 -19.62 -11.13
C ASP A 339 -17.57 -20.58 -12.17
N HIS A 340 -18.19 -20.61 -13.35
CA HIS A 340 -17.57 -21.24 -14.52
C HIS A 340 -16.43 -20.32 -15.00
N VAL A 341 -15.19 -20.80 -14.90
CA VAL A 341 -14.01 -20.12 -15.48
C VAL A 341 -13.88 -20.47 -16.96
N GLN A 342 -14.30 -21.69 -17.32
CA GLN A 342 -14.26 -22.25 -18.67
C GLN A 342 -15.33 -23.36 -18.74
N ASN A 343 -16.19 -23.38 -19.75
CA ASN A 343 -17.17 -24.47 -19.95
C ASN A 343 -16.58 -25.58 -20.81
N GLY A 344 -17.09 -26.81 -20.65
CA GLY A 344 -16.80 -27.92 -21.56
C GLY A 344 -17.51 -27.76 -22.89
N ASP A 345 -16.81 -27.94 -24.02
CA ASP A 345 -17.36 -27.76 -25.38
C ASP A 345 -17.10 -28.97 -26.30
N ALA A 346 -18.08 -29.23 -27.18
CA ALA A 346 -18.19 -30.39 -28.06
C ALA A 346 -18.51 -30.04 -29.55
N SER A 347 -18.12 -28.86 -30.04
CA SER A 347 -17.91 -28.48 -31.48
C SER A 347 -19.16 -28.22 -32.38
N GLY A 348 -19.11 -27.48 -33.50
CA GLY A 348 -17.99 -27.10 -34.41
C GLY A 348 -18.36 -26.27 -35.69
N ASN A 349 -17.93 -26.69 -36.91
CA ASN A 349 -17.88 -25.89 -38.18
C ASN A 349 -18.22 -26.65 -39.51
N ASN A 350 -18.58 -25.91 -40.59
CA ASN A 350 -18.69 -26.35 -42.01
C ASN A 350 -17.53 -27.23 -42.52
N GLU A 351 -17.81 -28.16 -43.44
CA GLU A 351 -16.80 -29.05 -44.06
C GLU A 351 -15.99 -28.38 -45.18
N GLN A 352 -14.65 -28.46 -45.10
CA GLN A 352 -13.74 -27.94 -46.12
C GLN A 352 -12.80 -29.03 -46.67
N GLN A 353 -12.89 -29.28 -47.98
CA GLN A 353 -12.04 -30.25 -48.67
C GLN A 353 -10.96 -29.57 -49.52
N VAL A 354 -9.68 -29.80 -49.21
CA VAL A 354 -8.56 -29.19 -49.96
C VAL A 354 -8.07 -30.11 -51.08
N VAL A 355 -8.16 -29.64 -52.32
CA VAL A 355 -7.68 -30.30 -53.55
C VAL A 355 -6.29 -29.79 -53.92
N THR A 356 -5.29 -30.67 -53.95
CA THR A 356 -3.89 -30.30 -54.29
C THR A 356 -3.34 -31.17 -55.42
N LEU A 357 -2.78 -30.55 -56.46
CA LEU A 357 -2.03 -31.25 -57.51
C LEU A 357 -0.58 -31.51 -57.07
N LEU A 358 -0.16 -32.76 -57.08
CA LEU A 358 1.19 -33.15 -56.69
C LEU A 358 2.11 -33.35 -57.91
N GLY A 359 3.42 -33.17 -57.72
CA GLY A 359 4.43 -33.43 -58.74
C GLY A 359 4.68 -32.35 -59.79
N SER A 360 4.11 -31.14 -59.62
CA SER A 360 4.26 -29.98 -60.51
C SER A 360 3.92 -30.28 -61.99
N PRO A 361 2.64 -30.59 -62.30
CA PRO A 361 2.22 -30.88 -63.66
C PRO A 361 2.49 -29.71 -64.61
N SER A 362 2.96 -30.04 -65.81
CA SER A 362 3.32 -29.11 -66.90
C SER A 362 2.25 -28.99 -67.98
N GLY A 363 1.15 -29.73 -67.84
CA GLY A 363 0.06 -29.81 -68.82
C GLY A 363 -0.95 -30.90 -68.44
N GLY A 364 -2.09 -30.93 -69.14
CA GLY A 364 -3.11 -31.97 -69.00
C GLY A 364 -4.31 -31.54 -68.14
N THR A 365 -5.13 -32.52 -67.77
CA THR A 365 -6.38 -32.32 -67.01
C THR A 365 -6.52 -33.31 -65.85
N PHE A 366 -7.38 -32.93 -64.89
CA PHE A 366 -7.84 -33.78 -63.80
C PHE A 366 -9.36 -33.78 -63.68
N THR A 367 -9.90 -34.69 -62.87
CA THR A 367 -11.34 -34.73 -62.55
C THR A 367 -11.55 -34.92 -61.05
N LEU A 368 -12.54 -34.24 -60.49
CA LEU A 368 -13.05 -34.49 -59.13
C LEU A 368 -14.29 -35.39 -59.22
N THR A 369 -14.52 -36.22 -58.22
CA THR A 369 -15.69 -37.10 -58.11
C THR A 369 -16.32 -36.96 -56.74
N PHE A 370 -17.51 -36.39 -56.70
CA PHE A 370 -18.29 -36.18 -55.49
C PHE A 370 -19.54 -37.07 -55.48
N ASN A 371 -19.70 -37.87 -54.42
CA ASN A 371 -20.84 -38.76 -54.20
C ASN A 371 -21.31 -39.51 -55.48
N GLY A 372 -20.35 -40.11 -56.19
CA GLY A 372 -20.57 -40.92 -57.40
C GLY A 372 -20.67 -40.17 -58.73
N GLN A 373 -20.58 -38.84 -58.76
CA GLN A 373 -20.59 -38.04 -60.00
C GLN A 373 -19.22 -37.39 -60.25
N THR A 374 -18.72 -37.49 -61.48
CA THR A 374 -17.38 -37.01 -61.87
C THR A 374 -17.47 -35.75 -62.73
N THR A 375 -16.63 -34.76 -62.45
CA THR A 375 -16.58 -33.49 -63.20
C THR A 375 -16.12 -33.72 -64.63
N SER A 376 -16.37 -32.73 -65.50
CA SER A 376 -15.60 -32.63 -66.74
C SER A 376 -14.10 -32.40 -66.44
N GLY A 377 -13.24 -32.60 -67.44
CA GLY A 377 -11.79 -32.47 -67.28
C GLY A 377 -11.37 -31.02 -66.99
N ILE A 378 -10.92 -30.77 -65.77
CA ILE A 378 -10.42 -29.49 -65.26
C ILE A 378 -8.95 -29.35 -65.66
N ALA A 379 -8.53 -28.18 -66.17
CA ALA A 379 -7.14 -27.95 -66.57
C ALA A 379 -6.19 -27.92 -65.36
N TYR A 380 -4.96 -28.42 -65.52
CA TYR A 380 -3.94 -28.44 -64.45
C TYR A 380 -3.63 -27.04 -63.84
N ASN A 381 -3.89 -25.97 -64.59
CA ASN A 381 -3.69 -24.58 -64.19
C ASN A 381 -5.01 -23.80 -64.04
N ALA A 382 -6.12 -24.49 -63.73
CA ALA A 382 -7.43 -23.89 -63.57
C ALA A 382 -7.49 -22.88 -62.40
N SER A 383 -8.34 -21.86 -62.54
CA SER A 383 -8.67 -20.97 -61.43
C SER A 383 -9.67 -21.62 -60.47
N ALA A 384 -9.71 -21.17 -59.21
CA ALA A 384 -10.70 -21.65 -58.23
C ALA A 384 -12.15 -21.55 -58.74
N ALA A 385 -12.52 -20.46 -59.41
CA ALA A 385 -13.84 -20.29 -60.04
C ALA A 385 -14.12 -21.33 -61.17
N THR A 386 -13.08 -21.80 -61.86
CA THR A 386 -13.19 -22.87 -62.87
C THR A 386 -13.41 -24.23 -62.18
N VAL A 387 -12.78 -24.47 -61.04
CA VAL A 387 -13.01 -25.66 -60.21
C VAL A 387 -14.42 -25.65 -59.62
N GLN A 388 -14.88 -24.52 -59.07
CA GLN A 388 -16.25 -24.35 -58.58
C GLN A 388 -17.28 -24.62 -59.67
N SER A 389 -17.13 -23.98 -60.85
CA SER A 389 -18.03 -24.19 -61.99
C SER A 389 -18.04 -25.64 -62.49
N ALA A 390 -16.96 -26.41 -62.27
CA ALA A 390 -16.90 -27.82 -62.62
C ALA A 390 -17.60 -28.72 -61.59
N LEU A 391 -17.61 -28.34 -60.31
CA LEU A 391 -18.32 -29.01 -59.23
C LEU A 391 -19.83 -28.69 -59.26
N GLU A 392 -20.23 -27.42 -59.40
CA GLU A 392 -21.62 -26.98 -59.57
C GLU A 392 -22.28 -27.48 -60.88
N ALA A 393 -21.49 -28.09 -61.78
CA ALA A 393 -21.99 -28.77 -62.97
C ALA A 393 -22.38 -30.25 -62.72
N LEU A 394 -22.10 -30.80 -61.54
CA LEU A 394 -22.56 -32.13 -61.13
C LEU A 394 -24.04 -32.07 -60.74
N SER A 395 -24.84 -33.09 -61.09
CA SER A 395 -26.29 -33.06 -60.80
C SER A 395 -26.66 -33.29 -59.32
N ASN A 396 -25.65 -33.41 -58.45
CA ASN A 396 -25.75 -33.46 -56.99
C ASN A 396 -25.09 -32.27 -56.27
N ILE A 397 -24.64 -31.24 -56.99
CA ILE A 397 -24.15 -29.98 -56.39
C ILE A 397 -24.86 -28.84 -57.11
N ALA A 398 -25.72 -28.10 -56.41
CA ALA A 398 -26.35 -26.90 -56.95
C ALA A 398 -25.37 -25.70 -56.91
N SER A 399 -25.71 -24.62 -57.61
CA SER A 399 -24.90 -23.39 -57.54
C SER A 399 -25.00 -22.78 -56.14
N GLY A 400 -23.86 -22.57 -55.49
CA GLY A 400 -23.79 -22.19 -54.07
C GLY A 400 -23.69 -23.34 -53.06
N ASP A 401 -23.85 -24.62 -53.46
CA ASP A 401 -23.61 -25.78 -52.56
C ASP A 401 -22.12 -26.01 -52.29
N VAL A 402 -21.23 -25.38 -53.07
CA VAL A 402 -19.78 -25.34 -52.81
C VAL A 402 -19.20 -23.96 -53.12
N ALA A 403 -18.28 -23.50 -52.29
CA ALA A 403 -17.45 -22.32 -52.55
C ALA A 403 -15.99 -22.76 -52.71
N VAL A 404 -15.33 -22.36 -53.81
CA VAL A 404 -13.94 -22.75 -54.05
C VAL A 404 -13.02 -21.54 -54.03
N THR A 405 -11.98 -21.61 -53.21
CA THR A 405 -10.92 -20.60 -53.10
C THR A 405 -9.54 -21.21 -53.42
N GLY A 406 -8.55 -20.39 -53.76
CA GLY A 406 -7.19 -20.83 -54.11
C GLY A 406 -6.64 -20.21 -55.39
N ASP A 407 -5.34 -20.39 -55.63
CA ASP A 407 -4.62 -19.83 -56.78
C ASP A 407 -4.83 -20.64 -58.08
N ASP A 408 -4.50 -20.03 -59.23
CA ASP A 408 -4.50 -20.69 -60.54
C ASP A 408 -3.45 -21.83 -60.56
N GLY A 409 -3.93 -23.08 -60.59
CA GLY A 409 -3.10 -24.29 -60.49
C GLY A 409 -3.05 -24.95 -59.11
N GLY A 410 -3.72 -24.37 -58.12
CA GLY A 410 -3.97 -24.97 -56.80
C GLY A 410 -2.86 -24.71 -55.76
N ALA A 411 -3.04 -25.12 -54.51
CA ALA A 411 -4.18 -25.88 -53.97
C ALA A 411 -5.50 -25.08 -53.96
N TRP A 412 -6.62 -25.80 -54.04
CA TRP A 412 -7.97 -25.23 -53.97
C TRP A 412 -8.73 -25.76 -52.76
N THR A 413 -9.22 -24.87 -51.91
CA THR A 413 -10.10 -25.22 -50.79
C THR A 413 -11.55 -25.18 -51.28
N VAL A 414 -12.24 -26.31 -51.18
CA VAL A 414 -13.66 -26.48 -51.50
C VAL A 414 -14.44 -26.53 -50.20
N GLU A 415 -15.04 -25.41 -49.82
CA GLU A 415 -16.01 -25.37 -48.72
C GLU A 415 -17.36 -25.90 -49.21
N PHE A 416 -17.96 -26.82 -48.45
CA PHE A 416 -19.30 -27.33 -48.70
C PHE A 416 -20.32 -26.53 -47.89
N ASP A 417 -21.24 -25.88 -48.61
CA ASP A 417 -22.19 -24.88 -48.08
C ASP A 417 -23.63 -25.27 -48.45
N GLN A 418 -24.61 -24.47 -48.05
CA GLN A 418 -26.04 -24.61 -48.38
C GLN A 418 -26.58 -26.02 -48.09
N ALA A 419 -26.84 -26.84 -49.11
CA ALA A 419 -27.34 -28.20 -48.93
C ALA A 419 -26.37 -29.13 -48.16
N TYR A 420 -25.10 -28.76 -48.09
CA TYR A 420 -24.01 -29.50 -47.44
C TYR A 420 -23.37 -28.78 -46.25
N ALA A 421 -23.89 -27.59 -45.87
CA ALA A 421 -23.43 -26.88 -44.69
C ALA A 421 -23.59 -27.74 -43.41
N ASN A 422 -22.62 -27.60 -42.51
CA ASN A 422 -22.56 -28.27 -41.20
C ASN A 422 -22.74 -29.81 -41.22
N GLN A 423 -22.41 -30.45 -42.35
CA GLN A 423 -22.46 -31.90 -42.50
C GLN A 423 -21.06 -32.47 -42.71
N ASP A 424 -20.82 -33.67 -42.19
CA ASP A 424 -19.71 -34.52 -42.64
C ASP A 424 -20.02 -34.97 -44.07
N VAL A 425 -19.32 -34.37 -45.03
CA VAL A 425 -19.57 -34.55 -46.46
C VAL A 425 -18.53 -35.53 -47.03
N PRO A 426 -18.95 -36.62 -47.72
CA PRO A 426 -18.03 -37.63 -48.22
C PRO A 426 -16.88 -37.06 -49.03
N ILE A 427 -15.65 -37.46 -48.68
CA ILE A 427 -14.43 -36.97 -49.33
C ILE A 427 -14.49 -37.17 -50.85
N MET A 428 -14.23 -36.10 -51.61
CA MET A 428 -14.11 -36.20 -53.06
C MET A 428 -12.92 -37.10 -53.42
N SER A 429 -13.12 -37.96 -54.40
CA SER A 429 -11.99 -38.67 -55.03
C SER A 429 -11.53 -37.89 -56.26
N ALA A 430 -10.22 -37.79 -56.46
CA ALA A 430 -9.64 -37.05 -57.57
C ALA A 430 -8.79 -37.97 -58.47
N SER A 431 -8.79 -37.69 -59.78
CA SER A 431 -7.98 -38.43 -60.75
C SER A 431 -7.08 -37.49 -61.55
N GLY A 432 -5.77 -37.62 -61.33
CA GLY A 432 -4.71 -36.95 -62.08
C GLY A 432 -4.21 -37.73 -63.29
N ALA A 433 -4.89 -38.82 -63.69
CA ALA A 433 -4.41 -39.76 -64.72
C ALA A 433 -4.18 -39.15 -66.11
N SER A 434 -4.70 -37.94 -66.37
CA SER A 434 -4.49 -37.19 -67.62
C SER A 434 -3.54 -35.98 -67.47
N LEU A 435 -2.81 -35.87 -66.36
CA LEU A 435 -1.77 -34.88 -66.14
C LEU A 435 -0.44 -35.29 -66.80
N THR A 436 0.40 -34.32 -67.15
CA THR A 436 1.69 -34.55 -67.81
C THR A 436 2.83 -33.76 -67.15
N GLY A 437 3.89 -34.46 -66.77
CA GLY A 437 4.99 -33.94 -65.94
C GLY A 437 4.82 -34.35 -64.48
N GLY A 438 5.83 -35.01 -63.91
CA GLY A 438 5.78 -35.59 -62.57
C GLY A 438 4.91 -36.86 -62.45
N THR A 439 4.87 -37.43 -61.24
CA THR A 439 3.86 -38.42 -60.84
C THR A 439 2.58 -37.68 -60.49
N GLY A 440 1.68 -37.51 -61.46
CA GLY A 440 0.43 -36.76 -61.29
C GLY A 440 -0.58 -37.46 -60.39
N THR A 441 -0.39 -37.35 -59.07
CA THR A 441 -1.38 -37.69 -58.05
C THR A 441 -2.07 -36.42 -57.53
N ILE A 442 -3.26 -36.60 -56.95
CA ILE A 442 -4.07 -35.51 -56.42
C ILE A 442 -4.56 -35.94 -55.05
N SER A 443 -4.29 -35.12 -54.03
CA SER A 443 -4.87 -35.33 -52.70
C SER A 443 -6.14 -34.50 -52.55
N VAL A 444 -7.14 -35.10 -51.92
CA VAL A 444 -8.25 -34.39 -51.27
C VAL A 444 -8.13 -34.69 -49.78
N THR A 445 -8.26 -33.67 -48.93
CA THR A 445 -8.22 -33.78 -47.46
C THR A 445 -9.47 -33.13 -46.87
N GLN A 446 -10.19 -33.80 -45.96
CA GLN A 446 -11.42 -33.31 -45.32
C GLN A 446 -11.18 -32.71 -43.92
N ALA A 447 -12.07 -31.81 -43.49
CA ALA A 447 -12.22 -31.31 -42.12
C ALA A 447 -13.67 -30.87 -41.84
N ALA A 448 -14.35 -31.47 -40.84
CA ALA A 448 -15.67 -31.08 -40.32
C ALA A 448 -15.72 -31.13 -38.79
N ALA A 449 -16.66 -30.39 -38.19
CA ALA A 449 -17.06 -30.50 -36.78
C ALA A 449 -18.56 -30.09 -36.62
N GLY A 450 -19.17 -30.20 -35.42
CA GLY A 450 -20.62 -30.00 -35.18
C GLY A 450 -21.16 -28.56 -35.34
N THR A 451 -22.11 -28.09 -34.50
CA THR A 451 -22.47 -26.66 -34.42
C THR A 451 -22.91 -26.22 -33.02
N VAL A 452 -22.69 -24.93 -32.70
CA VAL A 452 -23.21 -24.26 -31.49
C VAL A 452 -23.94 -22.96 -31.85
N ASN A 453 -24.98 -22.63 -31.08
CA ASN A 453 -25.75 -21.39 -31.23
C ASN A 453 -24.99 -20.18 -30.64
N GLU A 454 -25.14 -19.01 -31.24
CA GLU A 454 -24.66 -17.78 -30.61
C GLU A 454 -25.44 -17.48 -29.32
N ARG A 455 -24.70 -17.08 -28.27
CA ARG A 455 -25.28 -16.53 -27.04
C ARG A 455 -24.87 -15.07 -26.85
N GLN A 456 -25.86 -14.21 -26.69
CA GLN A 456 -25.67 -12.80 -26.31
C GLN A 456 -26.14 -12.59 -24.87
N GLN A 457 -25.31 -11.95 -24.05
CA GLN A 457 -25.67 -11.55 -22.69
C GLN A 457 -26.17 -10.10 -22.70
N VAL A 458 -27.37 -9.89 -22.17
CA VAL A 458 -27.98 -8.59 -21.87
C VAL A 458 -27.80 -8.33 -20.38
N SER A 459 -27.19 -7.21 -20.01
CA SER A 459 -26.98 -6.80 -18.61
C SER A 459 -27.49 -5.38 -18.41
N LEU A 460 -28.07 -5.11 -17.24
CA LEU A 460 -28.33 -3.75 -16.79
C LEU A 460 -27.16 -3.31 -15.89
N SER A 461 -26.83 -2.02 -15.90
CA SER A 461 -25.87 -1.48 -14.95
C SER A 461 -26.30 -1.67 -13.49
N SER A 462 -25.32 -1.81 -12.58
CA SER A 462 -25.56 -2.21 -11.19
C SER A 462 -26.31 -1.18 -10.33
N GLY A 463 -26.44 0.08 -10.78
CA GLY A 463 -27.23 1.10 -10.08
C GLY A 463 -28.72 1.13 -10.44
N VAL A 464 -29.18 0.35 -11.44
CA VAL A 464 -30.58 0.41 -11.92
C VAL A 464 -31.57 -0.03 -10.84
N THR A 465 -32.43 0.90 -10.41
CA THR A 465 -33.44 0.71 -9.36
C THR A 465 -34.89 0.82 -9.86
N GLY A 466 -35.09 1.12 -11.15
CA GLY A 466 -36.42 1.37 -11.70
C GLY A 466 -36.48 1.44 -13.22
N GLY A 467 -37.70 1.62 -13.73
CA GLY A 467 -37.95 1.91 -15.14
C GLY A 467 -38.14 0.69 -16.05
N THR A 468 -37.98 0.94 -17.35
CA THR A 468 -38.12 -0.04 -18.44
C THR A 468 -37.06 0.15 -19.52
N PHE A 469 -36.70 -0.92 -20.23
CA PHE A 469 -35.80 -0.90 -21.39
C PHE A 469 -36.46 -1.57 -22.61
N THR A 470 -35.85 -1.46 -23.79
CA THR A 470 -36.20 -2.31 -24.94
C THR A 470 -34.95 -2.96 -25.54
N LEU A 471 -35.15 -4.06 -26.26
CA LEU A 471 -34.11 -4.71 -27.06
C LEU A 471 -34.44 -4.58 -28.54
N THR A 472 -33.44 -4.31 -29.38
CA THR A 472 -33.59 -4.23 -30.83
C THR A 472 -32.70 -5.27 -31.51
N TYR A 473 -33.32 -6.15 -32.30
CA TYR A 473 -32.66 -7.16 -33.11
C TYR A 473 -32.93 -6.94 -34.60
N ALA A 474 -31.88 -6.80 -35.41
CA ALA A 474 -31.94 -6.62 -36.87
C ALA A 474 -33.02 -5.62 -37.35
N GLY A 475 -33.21 -4.51 -36.62
CA GLY A 475 -34.15 -3.43 -36.95
C GLY A 475 -35.59 -3.59 -36.45
N GLN A 476 -35.89 -4.60 -35.63
CA GLN A 476 -37.16 -4.72 -34.89
C GLN A 476 -36.93 -4.60 -33.38
N THR A 477 -37.80 -3.88 -32.70
CA THR A 477 -37.67 -3.53 -31.27
C THR A 477 -38.78 -4.17 -30.46
N THR A 478 -38.45 -4.71 -29.28
CA THR A 478 -39.41 -5.32 -28.36
C THR A 478 -40.39 -4.31 -27.80
N SER A 479 -41.50 -4.78 -27.21
CA SER A 479 -42.24 -3.98 -26.23
C SER A 479 -41.36 -3.64 -25.02
N ALA A 480 -41.73 -2.60 -24.27
CA ALA A 480 -41.03 -2.19 -23.06
C ALA A 480 -40.95 -3.33 -22.02
N LEU A 481 -39.73 -3.64 -21.58
CA LEU A 481 -39.37 -4.66 -20.61
C LEU A 481 -39.07 -3.99 -19.26
N SER A 482 -39.56 -4.55 -18.15
CA SER A 482 -39.31 -3.99 -16.81
C SER A 482 -37.87 -4.24 -16.36
N TYR A 483 -37.28 -3.31 -15.60
CA TYR A 483 -35.95 -3.48 -15.00
C TYR A 483 -35.80 -4.74 -14.12
N VAL A 484 -36.89 -5.33 -13.60
CA VAL A 484 -36.91 -6.60 -12.84
C VAL A 484 -37.44 -7.80 -13.64
N ALA A 485 -37.47 -7.70 -14.97
CA ALA A 485 -37.96 -8.78 -15.83
C ALA A 485 -37.24 -10.12 -15.51
N GLY A 486 -38.01 -11.19 -15.35
CA GLY A 486 -37.47 -12.55 -15.35
C GLY A 486 -37.20 -13.01 -16.79
N ALA A 487 -36.30 -13.98 -16.97
CA ALA A 487 -35.89 -14.46 -18.28
C ALA A 487 -37.04 -14.77 -19.26
N ALA A 488 -38.11 -15.43 -18.79
CA ALA A 488 -39.29 -15.75 -19.60
C ALA A 488 -40.05 -14.52 -20.17
N ALA A 489 -39.93 -13.34 -19.54
CA ALA A 489 -40.49 -12.10 -20.06
C ALA A 489 -39.62 -11.49 -21.18
N ILE A 490 -38.29 -11.68 -21.09
CA ILE A 490 -37.34 -11.32 -22.15
C ILE A 490 -37.55 -12.24 -23.37
N GLU A 491 -37.61 -13.55 -23.13
CA GLU A 491 -37.91 -14.61 -24.12
C GLU A 491 -39.19 -14.28 -24.91
N SER A 492 -40.31 -14.12 -24.20
CA SER A 492 -41.61 -13.79 -24.81
C SER A 492 -41.62 -12.49 -25.61
N ALA A 493 -40.75 -11.53 -25.29
CA ALA A 493 -40.68 -10.25 -25.99
C ALA A 493 -39.77 -10.30 -27.22
N LEU A 494 -38.73 -11.13 -27.20
CA LEU A 494 -37.86 -11.41 -28.35
C LEU A 494 -38.57 -12.29 -29.39
N GLU A 495 -39.27 -13.35 -28.97
CA GLU A 495 -40.09 -14.20 -29.86
C GLU A 495 -41.32 -13.48 -30.43
N ALA A 496 -41.67 -12.29 -29.91
CA ALA A 496 -42.69 -11.42 -30.50
C ALA A 496 -42.17 -10.62 -31.72
N LEU A 497 -40.85 -10.59 -31.96
CA LEU A 497 -40.26 -9.96 -33.14
C LEU A 497 -40.40 -10.87 -34.36
N SER A 498 -40.83 -10.33 -35.50
CA SER A 498 -41.09 -11.15 -36.70
C SER A 498 -39.85 -11.68 -37.43
N ASN A 499 -38.67 -11.47 -36.84
CA ASN A 499 -37.36 -11.92 -37.30
C ASN A 499 -36.64 -12.82 -36.26
N ILE A 500 -37.32 -13.24 -35.19
CA ILE A 500 -36.83 -14.25 -34.22
C ILE A 500 -37.91 -15.32 -34.10
N ASP A 501 -37.63 -16.54 -34.59
CA ASP A 501 -38.59 -17.66 -34.49
C ASP A 501 -38.54 -18.37 -33.13
N ALA A 502 -37.36 -18.43 -32.48
CA ALA A 502 -37.16 -19.04 -31.17
C ALA A 502 -35.88 -18.51 -30.50
N VAL A 503 -35.93 -18.29 -29.19
CA VAL A 503 -34.74 -18.03 -28.34
C VAL A 503 -34.90 -18.76 -27.01
N SER A 504 -33.80 -19.19 -26.40
CA SER A 504 -33.81 -19.58 -24.98
C SER A 504 -33.17 -18.48 -24.15
N VAL A 505 -33.86 -18.01 -23.12
CA VAL A 505 -33.33 -16.98 -22.21
C VAL A 505 -33.17 -17.54 -20.80
N THR A 506 -32.01 -17.31 -20.21
CA THR A 506 -31.68 -17.73 -18.83
C THR A 506 -31.09 -16.56 -18.04
N GLY A 507 -31.26 -16.55 -16.71
CA GLY A 507 -30.78 -15.49 -15.83
C GLY A 507 -31.81 -15.09 -14.76
N PRO A 508 -31.39 -14.40 -13.69
CA PRO A 508 -32.27 -13.96 -12.60
C PRO A 508 -33.18 -12.80 -13.04
N SER A 509 -34.19 -12.49 -12.21
CA SER A 509 -34.96 -11.24 -12.37
C SER A 509 -34.06 -10.03 -12.14
N GLY A 510 -34.01 -9.14 -13.12
CA GLY A 510 -33.09 -7.98 -13.15
C GLY A 510 -31.77 -8.22 -13.87
N GLY A 511 -31.53 -9.43 -14.36
CA GLY A 511 -30.36 -9.77 -15.16
C GLY A 511 -29.08 -10.03 -14.34
N PRO A 512 -27.96 -10.35 -15.01
CA PRO A 512 -27.82 -10.45 -16.46
C PRO A 512 -28.58 -11.64 -17.05
N TRP A 513 -29.07 -11.49 -18.29
CA TRP A 513 -29.76 -12.53 -19.04
C TRP A 513 -28.91 -13.03 -20.21
N ALA A 514 -28.71 -14.33 -20.32
CA ALA A 514 -28.10 -14.96 -21.49
C ALA A 514 -29.20 -15.39 -22.46
N VAL A 515 -29.19 -14.84 -23.67
CA VAL A 515 -30.09 -15.14 -24.79
C VAL A 515 -29.35 -16.03 -25.78
N GLU A 516 -29.83 -17.26 -25.97
CA GLU A 516 -29.38 -18.19 -27.00
C GLU A 516 -30.32 -18.11 -28.21
N PHE A 517 -29.75 -17.90 -29.39
CA PHE A 517 -30.52 -17.83 -30.64
C PHE A 517 -30.79 -19.24 -31.20
N GLN A 518 -32.06 -19.58 -31.35
CA GLN A 518 -32.51 -20.91 -31.76
C GLN A 518 -33.34 -20.84 -33.06
N GLY A 519 -33.98 -21.96 -33.44
CA GLY A 519 -34.84 -22.03 -34.62
C GLY A 519 -34.10 -21.71 -35.92
N SER A 520 -34.59 -20.72 -36.67
CA SER A 520 -33.97 -20.25 -37.92
C SER A 520 -32.68 -19.45 -37.72
N LEU A 521 -32.33 -19.08 -36.48
CA LEU A 521 -31.09 -18.39 -36.12
C LEU A 521 -30.09 -19.31 -35.40
N ALA A 522 -30.45 -20.58 -35.21
CA ALA A 522 -29.56 -21.60 -34.66
C ALA A 522 -28.29 -21.75 -35.51
N ALA A 523 -27.14 -21.96 -34.87
CA ALA A 523 -25.82 -22.07 -35.50
C ALA A 523 -25.42 -20.91 -36.44
N THR A 524 -26.04 -19.74 -36.32
CA THR A 524 -25.65 -18.53 -37.08
C THR A 524 -24.96 -17.51 -36.18
N ASN A 525 -23.95 -16.82 -36.72
CA ASN A 525 -23.42 -15.59 -36.13
C ASN A 525 -24.43 -14.47 -36.44
N VAL A 526 -25.13 -14.03 -35.40
CA VAL A 526 -26.24 -13.08 -35.50
C VAL A 526 -25.75 -11.67 -35.18
N VAL A 527 -26.48 -10.65 -35.67
CA VAL A 527 -26.12 -9.27 -35.32
C VAL A 527 -26.29 -9.05 -33.81
N LEU A 528 -25.34 -8.36 -33.18
CA LEU A 528 -25.44 -7.95 -31.78
C LEU A 528 -26.72 -7.13 -31.57
N MET A 529 -27.58 -7.57 -30.66
CA MET A 529 -28.74 -6.77 -30.25
C MET A 529 -28.28 -5.47 -29.60
N THR A 530 -29.03 -4.39 -29.80
CA THR A 530 -28.82 -3.13 -29.07
C THR A 530 -29.92 -2.96 -28.04
N GLY A 531 -29.55 -2.66 -26.80
CA GLY A 531 -30.49 -2.21 -25.78
C GLY A 531 -30.73 -0.70 -25.87
N ASP A 532 -31.96 -0.28 -25.59
CA ASP A 532 -32.33 1.12 -25.34
C ASP A 532 -32.76 1.21 -23.88
N GLY A 533 -31.97 1.96 -23.10
CA GLY A 533 -32.12 2.20 -21.67
C GLY A 533 -32.69 3.57 -21.32
N ASP A 534 -33.16 4.38 -22.29
CA ASP A 534 -33.61 5.77 -22.08
C ASP A 534 -34.78 5.92 -21.08
N ASN A 535 -35.41 4.81 -20.69
CA ASN A 535 -36.50 4.75 -19.71
C ASN A 535 -36.12 3.96 -18.43
N LEU A 536 -34.84 3.64 -18.23
CA LEU A 536 -34.29 3.05 -17.00
C LEU A 536 -33.77 4.14 -16.06
N THR A 537 -34.02 3.97 -14.77
CA THR A 537 -33.46 4.84 -13.72
C THR A 537 -32.36 4.07 -12.97
N GLY A 538 -31.08 4.35 -13.30
CA GLY A 538 -29.95 4.15 -12.36
C GLY A 538 -28.48 3.95 -12.82
N ASP A 539 -27.85 4.59 -13.84
CA ASP A 539 -26.35 4.59 -13.91
C ASP A 539 -25.56 5.88 -14.34
N ASP A 540 -26.11 6.78 -15.17
CA ASP A 540 -25.41 7.98 -15.73
C ASP A 540 -24.94 9.03 -14.69
N SER A 541 -23.80 9.67 -14.95
CA SER A 541 -23.02 10.49 -14.00
C SER A 541 -23.54 11.92 -13.84
N GLN A 542 -24.24 12.19 -12.74
CA GLN A 542 -24.57 13.55 -12.31
C GLN A 542 -23.30 14.42 -12.24
N THR A 543 -23.41 15.68 -12.66
CA THR A 543 -22.30 16.63 -12.47
C THR A 543 -22.76 17.86 -11.71
N LEU A 544 -22.02 18.19 -10.65
CA LEU A 544 -22.15 19.45 -9.92
C LEU A 544 -20.82 20.20 -10.09
N SER A 545 -20.85 21.26 -10.87
CA SER A 545 -19.68 22.05 -11.29
C SER A 545 -19.63 23.38 -10.54
N ILE A 546 -18.41 23.83 -10.20
CA ILE A 546 -18.16 25.13 -9.55
C ILE A 546 -17.40 26.02 -10.53
N THR A 547 -17.86 27.26 -10.69
CA THR A 547 -17.12 28.33 -11.37
C THR A 547 -16.96 29.53 -10.44
N THR A 548 -15.73 29.95 -10.14
CA THR A 548 -15.50 31.22 -9.44
C THR A 548 -15.82 32.38 -10.38
N LEU A 549 -16.90 33.11 -10.10
CA LEU A 549 -17.31 34.30 -10.87
C LEU A 549 -16.54 35.55 -10.45
N VAL A 550 -16.23 35.66 -9.15
CA VAL A 550 -15.48 36.78 -8.57
C VAL A 550 -14.47 36.21 -7.58
N ALA A 551 -13.18 36.43 -7.84
CA ALA A 551 -12.13 36.18 -6.86
C ALA A 551 -12.22 37.21 -5.73
N PRO A 552 -12.00 36.81 -4.46
CA PRO A 552 -11.99 37.74 -3.34
C PRO A 552 -10.86 38.75 -3.50
N THR A 553 -11.16 40.04 -3.38
CA THR A 553 -10.15 41.11 -3.37
C THR A 553 -10.38 42.00 -2.16
N GLY A 554 -9.33 42.57 -1.58
CA GLY A 554 -9.53 43.44 -0.42
C GLY A 554 -8.26 43.97 0.22
N PRO A 555 -8.40 44.93 1.15
CA PRO A 555 -7.28 45.64 1.76
C PRO A 555 -6.36 44.70 2.55
N SER A 556 -6.88 43.55 3.00
CA SER A 556 -6.16 42.57 3.83
C SER A 556 -5.62 41.34 3.08
N HIS A 557 -5.58 41.38 1.75
CA HIS A 557 -5.21 40.25 0.89
C HIS A 557 -3.82 40.43 0.29
N TRP A 558 -2.83 39.61 0.69
CA TRP A 558 -1.42 39.75 0.29
C TRP A 558 -1.23 39.83 -1.23
N SER A 559 -1.90 38.95 -1.96
CA SER A 559 -1.73 38.76 -3.41
C SER A 559 -2.38 39.86 -4.27
N GLU A 560 -2.96 40.91 -3.69
CA GLU A 560 -3.54 42.02 -4.44
C GLU A 560 -2.45 43.05 -4.79
N PRO A 561 -2.13 43.29 -6.07
CA PRO A 561 -1.08 44.24 -6.45
C PRO A 561 -1.29 45.65 -5.88
N GLN A 562 -2.55 46.10 -5.76
CA GLN A 562 -2.91 47.43 -5.26
C GLN A 562 -2.57 47.65 -3.78
N ASN A 563 -2.45 46.58 -2.99
CA ASN A 563 -2.03 46.66 -1.59
C ASN A 563 -0.55 47.04 -1.42
N TRP A 564 0.24 46.97 -2.50
CA TRP A 564 1.67 47.27 -2.50
C TRP A 564 1.96 48.64 -3.11
N ASP A 565 2.98 49.32 -2.56
CA ASP A 565 3.37 50.66 -2.99
C ASP A 565 3.63 50.75 -4.51
N GLN A 566 4.34 49.77 -5.06
CA GLN A 566 4.68 49.63 -6.48
C GLN A 566 3.54 49.12 -7.39
N GLN A 567 2.35 48.81 -6.84
CA GLN A 567 1.24 48.18 -7.57
C GLN A 567 1.57 46.79 -8.17
N GLN A 568 2.47 46.04 -7.51
CA GLN A 568 2.88 44.68 -7.87
C GLN A 568 3.12 43.87 -6.58
N VAL A 569 2.86 42.56 -6.62
CA VAL A 569 3.11 41.66 -5.49
C VAL A 569 4.62 41.33 -5.44
N PRO A 570 5.27 41.32 -4.27
CA PRO A 570 6.69 40.97 -4.13
C PRO A 570 7.02 39.57 -4.65
N GLY A 571 8.19 39.42 -5.29
CA GLY A 571 8.68 38.12 -5.80
C GLY A 571 10.06 37.74 -5.26
N ASP A 572 10.69 36.76 -5.90
CA ASP A 572 11.97 36.22 -5.46
C ASP A 572 13.09 37.27 -5.36
N GLY A 573 13.78 37.27 -4.23
CA GLY A 573 14.88 38.18 -3.95
C GLY A 573 14.48 39.65 -3.83
N ASP A 574 13.20 39.97 -3.58
CA ASP A 574 12.73 41.32 -3.23
C ASP A 574 12.79 41.59 -1.71
N GLU A 575 12.79 42.87 -1.34
CA GLU A 575 12.68 43.31 0.05
C GLU A 575 11.23 43.71 0.33
N VAL A 576 10.67 43.24 1.45
CA VAL A 576 9.35 43.64 1.93
C VAL A 576 9.48 44.39 3.24
N ARG A 577 8.78 45.51 3.35
CA ARG A 577 8.61 46.25 4.62
C ARG A 577 7.15 46.51 4.94
N LEU A 578 6.77 46.16 6.16
CA LEU A 578 5.46 46.43 6.74
C LEU A 578 5.67 47.52 7.80
N GLU A 579 5.19 48.73 7.54
CA GLU A 579 5.36 49.90 8.40
C GLU A 579 4.17 50.86 8.29
N ASP A 580 3.95 51.67 9.33
CA ASP A 580 2.99 52.79 9.36
C ASP A 580 1.55 52.48 8.89
N SER A 581 1.13 51.22 8.99
CA SER A 581 -0.18 50.72 8.57
C SER A 581 -0.84 49.89 9.67
N GLU A 582 -2.17 50.06 9.82
CA GLU A 582 -3.02 49.24 10.67
C GLU A 582 -3.73 48.13 9.88
N THR A 583 -3.61 48.12 8.54
CA THR A 583 -4.29 47.17 7.67
C THR A 583 -3.66 45.78 7.80
N PRO A 584 -4.40 44.77 8.29
CA PRO A 584 -3.86 43.43 8.56
C PRO A 584 -3.64 42.64 7.26
N ILE A 585 -2.80 41.62 7.31
CA ILE A 585 -2.60 40.64 6.24
C ILE A 585 -3.27 39.34 6.70
N LEU A 586 -4.50 39.10 6.24
CA LEU A 586 -5.36 37.99 6.68
C LEU A 586 -5.60 36.95 5.58
N TYR A 587 -5.50 37.35 4.32
CA TYR A 587 -5.87 36.54 3.16
C TYR A 587 -4.76 36.58 2.10
N GLY A 588 -4.80 35.67 1.12
CA GLY A 588 -3.69 35.47 0.17
C GLY A 588 -2.43 34.86 0.81
N LEU A 589 -2.57 34.21 1.97
CA LEU A 589 -1.47 33.81 2.84
C LEU A 589 -0.57 32.69 2.31
N ASN A 590 -0.88 32.05 1.19
CA ASN A 590 -0.01 31.05 0.57
C ASN A 590 0.85 31.69 -0.53
N GLN A 591 2.13 31.88 -0.23
CA GLN A 591 3.18 32.37 -1.13
C GLN A 591 4.43 31.46 -1.03
N ALA A 592 4.23 30.16 -0.74
CA ALA A 592 5.30 29.24 -0.36
C ALA A 592 6.41 29.05 -1.41
N ASP A 593 6.11 29.34 -2.69
CA ASP A 593 7.08 29.30 -3.79
C ASP A 593 8.01 30.54 -3.84
N VAL A 594 7.73 31.60 -3.06
CA VAL A 594 8.49 32.86 -3.07
C VAL A 594 9.54 32.88 -1.95
N VAL A 595 10.78 33.26 -2.28
CA VAL A 595 11.85 33.51 -1.30
C VAL A 595 12.34 34.95 -1.38
N LEU A 596 11.89 35.77 -0.43
CA LEU A 596 12.29 37.17 -0.28
C LEU A 596 13.76 37.30 0.16
N ALA A 597 14.39 38.41 -0.21
CA ALA A 597 15.68 38.81 0.35
C ALA A 597 15.54 39.29 1.81
N SER A 598 14.47 40.03 2.11
CA SER A 598 14.14 40.43 3.49
C SER A 598 12.64 40.63 3.71
N LEU A 599 12.19 40.34 4.94
CA LEU A 599 10.86 40.64 5.45
C LEU A 599 10.98 41.44 6.76
N GLU A 600 10.73 42.75 6.69
CA GLU A 600 10.86 43.68 7.81
C GLU A 600 9.48 44.12 8.33
N VAL A 601 9.07 43.64 9.50
CA VAL A 601 7.89 44.12 10.23
C VAL A 601 8.34 45.20 11.21
N ARG A 602 8.10 46.47 10.87
CA ARG A 602 8.50 47.61 11.71
C ARG A 602 7.61 47.74 12.95
N ALA A 603 8.17 48.32 14.01
CA ALA A 603 7.45 48.56 15.26
C ALA A 603 6.30 49.57 15.17
N SER A 604 6.11 50.22 14.02
CA SER A 604 4.97 51.09 13.72
C SER A 604 3.81 50.36 13.04
N TYR A 605 4.02 49.16 12.48
CA TYR A 605 2.94 48.34 11.92
C TYR A 605 2.02 47.83 13.04
N ARG A 606 0.70 47.91 12.83
CA ARG A 606 -0.35 47.49 13.79
C ARG A 606 -1.29 46.42 13.24
N GLY A 607 -1.26 46.16 11.94
CA GLY A 607 -2.02 45.07 11.36
C GLY A 607 -1.57 43.70 11.92
N ALA A 608 -2.51 42.77 12.05
CA ALA A 608 -2.18 41.38 12.31
C ALA A 608 -1.75 40.68 11.02
N ILE A 609 -0.77 39.78 11.10
CA ILE A 609 -0.35 38.92 9.99
C ILE A 609 -0.76 37.48 10.33
N GLY A 610 -1.56 36.88 9.46
CA GLY A 610 -2.14 35.57 9.67
C GLY A 610 -3.41 35.58 10.52
N LEU A 611 -4.19 34.51 10.38
CA LEU A 611 -5.45 34.31 11.07
C LEU A 611 -5.23 33.64 12.45
N PRO A 612 -6.06 33.95 13.45
CA PRO A 612 -6.04 33.26 14.74
C PRO A 612 -6.40 31.77 14.57
N THR A 613 -6.06 30.94 15.56
CA THR A 613 -6.36 29.49 15.49
C THR A 613 -7.86 29.19 15.61
N GLN A 614 -8.60 30.08 16.29
CA GLN A 614 -10.06 30.13 16.26
C GLN A 614 -10.51 31.53 15.84
N ASN A 615 -11.54 31.60 15.01
CA ASN A 615 -12.13 32.87 14.57
C ASN A 615 -12.98 33.53 15.67
N ALA A 616 -13.41 34.77 15.45
CA ALA A 616 -14.17 35.56 16.41
C ALA A 616 -15.54 34.97 16.80
N ALA A 617 -16.04 33.99 16.03
CA ALA A 617 -17.28 33.28 16.34
C ALA A 617 -17.06 32.04 17.24
N GLY A 618 -15.80 31.65 17.52
CA GLY A 618 -15.43 30.59 18.47
C GLY A 618 -15.06 29.25 17.85
N TYR A 619 -14.85 29.19 16.53
CA TYR A 619 -14.59 27.94 15.79
C TYR A 619 -13.19 27.93 15.20
N TYR A 620 -12.61 26.74 15.07
CA TYR A 620 -11.28 26.58 14.46
C TYR A 620 -11.25 27.15 13.05
N GLU A 621 -10.22 27.94 12.75
CA GLU A 621 -10.08 28.55 11.44
C GLU A 621 -9.82 27.47 10.37
N TYR A 622 -10.56 27.56 9.26
CA TYR A 622 -10.44 26.61 8.16
C TYR A 622 -9.41 27.07 7.12
N LEU A 623 -9.19 28.38 7.01
CA LEU A 623 -8.16 28.98 6.16
C LEU A 623 -6.73 28.73 6.71
N PRO A 624 -5.68 28.90 5.87
CA PRO A 624 -4.31 28.96 6.37
C PRO A 624 -4.17 30.03 7.46
N THR A 625 -3.52 29.69 8.58
CA THR A 625 -3.37 30.61 9.72
C THR A 625 -2.05 31.39 9.69
N HIS A 626 -1.07 30.92 8.94
CA HIS A 626 0.27 31.50 8.80
C HIS A 626 0.45 32.05 7.38
N LEU A 627 1.17 33.17 7.24
CA LEU A 627 1.70 33.62 5.96
C LEU A 627 2.87 32.69 5.59
N ALA A 628 2.61 31.78 4.65
CA ALA A 628 3.62 30.90 4.08
C ALA A 628 4.43 31.67 3.03
N ILE A 629 5.65 32.10 3.36
CA ILE A 629 6.55 32.83 2.47
C ILE A 629 8.00 32.69 2.95
N GLY A 630 8.92 32.31 2.06
CA GLY A 630 10.34 32.25 2.37
C GLY A 630 10.95 33.64 2.50
N ALA A 631 11.92 33.82 3.39
CA ALA A 631 12.71 35.05 3.49
C ALA A 631 14.11 34.77 4.04
N THR A 632 15.18 35.24 3.39
CA THR A 632 16.55 35.03 3.90
C THR A 632 16.85 35.81 5.18
N LEU A 633 16.18 36.95 5.38
CA LEU A 633 16.30 37.79 6.57
C LEU A 633 14.91 38.21 7.06
N VAL A 634 14.59 37.98 8.33
CA VAL A 634 13.32 38.37 8.95
C VAL A 634 13.60 39.28 10.14
N ARG A 635 12.97 40.46 10.18
CA ARG A 635 13.21 41.47 11.23
C ARG A 635 11.88 41.97 11.78
N ILE A 636 11.61 41.75 13.07
CA ILE A 636 10.30 42.07 13.68
C ILE A 636 10.48 43.05 14.84
N GLY A 637 9.73 44.14 14.82
CA GLY A 637 9.71 45.15 15.88
C GLY A 637 10.89 46.12 15.87
N GLU A 638 11.64 46.23 14.78
CA GLU A 638 12.68 47.26 14.67
C GLU A 638 12.06 48.66 14.44
N GLY A 639 12.66 49.70 15.02
CA GLY A 639 12.35 51.11 14.73
C GLY A 639 11.40 51.78 15.73
N GLU A 640 10.84 52.91 15.31
CA GLU A 640 9.88 53.69 16.10
C GLU A 640 8.52 52.98 16.20
N GLY A 641 7.78 53.27 17.29
CA GLY A 641 6.53 52.59 17.63
C GLY A 641 6.65 51.65 18.85
N SER A 642 5.52 51.21 19.38
CA SER A 642 5.44 50.53 20.69
C SER A 642 5.93 49.08 20.64
N SER A 643 5.34 48.28 19.76
CA SER A 643 5.44 46.83 19.70
C SER A 643 4.74 46.34 18.42
N VAL A 644 4.97 45.08 18.06
CA VAL A 644 4.26 44.38 16.98
C VAL A 644 3.32 43.35 17.60
N GLY A 645 2.06 43.31 17.12
CA GLY A 645 1.04 42.33 17.52
C GLY A 645 1.22 40.98 16.80
N ARG A 646 0.10 40.28 16.56
CA ARG A 646 0.12 38.92 15.96
C ARG A 646 0.84 38.89 14.61
N CYS A 647 1.87 38.07 14.52
CA CYS A 647 2.63 37.78 13.31
C CYS A 647 2.83 36.27 13.17
N ARG A 648 2.12 35.64 12.24
CA ARG A 648 2.23 34.20 11.96
C ARG A 648 2.93 33.96 10.63
N PHE A 649 4.10 33.32 10.67
CA PHE A 649 4.94 33.07 9.50
C PHE A 649 5.31 31.60 9.35
N ASP A 650 5.26 31.10 8.13
CA ASP A 650 5.86 29.82 7.74
C ASP A 650 6.86 30.09 6.62
N VAL A 651 8.16 29.99 6.92
CA VAL A 651 9.22 30.21 5.93
C VAL A 651 9.57 28.93 5.15
N GLY A 652 8.85 27.83 5.40
CA GLY A 652 9.05 26.55 4.72
C GLY A 652 10.49 26.07 4.80
N ALA A 653 11.05 25.74 3.64
CA ALA A 653 12.44 25.27 3.50
C ALA A 653 13.46 26.40 3.27
N ALA A 654 13.08 27.68 3.36
CA ALA A 654 14.02 28.79 3.22
C ALA A 654 14.98 28.84 4.43
N LYS A 655 16.27 29.08 4.17
CA LYS A 655 17.24 29.45 5.21
C LYS A 655 16.97 30.89 5.63
N SER A 656 16.64 31.11 6.89
CA SER A 656 16.26 32.40 7.46
C SER A 656 17.14 32.78 8.66
N GLU A 657 17.62 34.02 8.65
CA GLU A 657 18.14 34.71 9.84
C GLU A 657 17.01 35.60 10.41
N ILE A 658 16.51 35.27 11.60
CA ILE A 658 15.37 35.94 12.24
C ILE A 658 15.86 36.78 13.43
N THR A 659 15.49 38.07 13.47
CA THR A 659 15.74 38.95 14.62
C THR A 659 14.45 39.62 15.10
N ILE A 660 14.12 39.45 16.38
CA ILE A 660 12.92 39.97 17.04
C ILE A 660 13.33 40.98 18.10
N PHE A 661 12.97 42.24 17.90
CA PHE A 661 13.41 43.37 18.74
C PHE A 661 12.43 43.71 19.87
N LYS A 662 11.11 43.67 19.59
CA LYS A 662 10.01 43.94 20.54
C LYS A 662 8.67 43.53 19.94
N THR A 663 7.86 42.79 20.69
CA THR A 663 6.49 42.40 20.33
C THR A 663 5.54 42.70 21.50
N ASP A 664 4.25 42.50 21.28
CA ASP A 664 3.27 42.37 22.36
C ASP A 664 3.51 41.11 23.21
N VAL A 665 2.82 41.04 24.35
CA VAL A 665 2.74 39.85 25.22
C VAL A 665 1.71 38.84 24.68
N PRO A 666 1.70 37.57 25.15
CA PRO A 666 0.69 36.61 24.73
C PRO A 666 -0.72 37.06 25.07
N SER A 667 -1.70 36.65 24.27
CA SER A 667 -3.13 36.83 24.56
C SER A 667 -3.95 35.62 24.12
N SER A 668 -5.18 35.48 24.63
CA SER A 668 -6.13 34.45 24.20
C SER A 668 -6.36 34.44 22.69
N ASP A 669 -6.35 35.62 22.09
CA ASP A 669 -6.78 35.84 20.70
C ASP A 669 -5.62 35.73 19.71
N ASN A 670 -4.38 35.86 20.20
CA ASN A 670 -3.16 35.84 19.38
C ASN A 670 -2.26 34.63 19.62
N GLY A 671 -2.38 33.93 20.75
CA GLY A 671 -1.37 32.98 21.18
C GLY A 671 -0.08 33.72 21.54
N TYR A 672 1.04 33.32 20.94
CA TYR A 672 2.28 34.09 20.99
C TYR A 672 2.23 35.25 19.98
N ALA A 673 2.83 36.39 20.30
CA ALA A 673 2.79 37.55 19.41
C ALA A 673 3.48 37.26 18.07
N VAL A 674 4.56 36.47 18.08
CA VAL A 674 5.10 35.83 16.86
C VAL A 674 4.87 34.32 16.96
N GLU A 675 4.25 33.71 15.95
CA GLU A 675 4.34 32.27 15.71
C GLU A 675 5.14 32.05 14.42
N TRP A 676 6.15 31.17 14.49
CA TRP A 676 7.06 30.92 13.39
C TRP A 676 7.26 29.42 13.15
N ILE A 677 7.34 29.06 11.87
CA ILE A 677 7.60 27.71 11.36
C ILE A 677 8.67 27.84 10.27
N GLY A 678 9.62 26.91 10.24
CA GLY A 678 10.66 26.85 9.22
C GLY A 678 11.54 25.61 9.41
N THR A 679 11.76 24.85 8.34
CA THR A 679 12.32 23.48 8.39
C THR A 679 13.78 23.39 7.94
N HIS A 680 14.37 24.47 7.45
CA HIS A 680 15.77 24.51 7.07
C HIS A 680 16.69 24.40 8.31
N ALA A 681 17.62 23.45 8.30
CA ALA A 681 18.47 23.16 9.46
C ALA A 681 19.30 24.38 9.91
N GLU A 682 19.86 25.14 8.97
CA GLU A 682 20.71 26.32 9.26
C GLU A 682 19.93 27.61 9.61
N ASN A 683 18.71 27.51 10.14
CA ASN A 683 17.93 28.69 10.57
C ASN A 683 18.47 29.26 11.90
N VAL A 684 18.52 30.58 12.02
CA VAL A 684 19.02 31.26 13.24
C VAL A 684 18.00 32.25 13.75
N MET A 685 17.66 32.21 15.04
CA MET A 685 16.68 33.11 15.64
C MET A 685 17.26 33.86 16.85
N THR A 686 17.14 35.19 16.87
CA THR A 686 17.59 36.06 17.96
C THR A 686 16.44 36.92 18.48
N ILE A 687 16.18 36.89 19.79
CA ILE A 687 15.02 37.52 20.43
C ILE A 687 15.50 38.45 21.55
N TYR A 688 15.38 39.76 21.37
CA TYR A 688 15.73 40.76 22.38
C TYR A 688 14.60 41.01 23.40
N LYS A 689 13.36 41.04 22.92
CA LYS A 689 12.15 41.27 23.72
C LYS A 689 10.93 40.81 22.92
N GLY A 690 9.95 40.19 23.58
CA GLY A 690 8.70 39.74 22.97
C GLY A 690 8.26 38.34 23.37
N ALA A 691 7.14 37.90 22.81
CA ALA A 691 6.57 36.58 23.00
C ALA A 691 6.58 35.80 21.68
N VAL A 692 7.28 34.67 21.64
CA VAL A 692 7.58 33.92 20.43
C VAL A 692 7.25 32.44 20.63
N GLY A 693 6.46 31.87 19.72
CA GLY A 693 6.18 30.45 19.64
C GLY A 693 6.76 29.86 18.36
N VAL A 694 7.45 28.72 18.46
CA VAL A 694 8.00 27.98 17.32
C VAL A 694 7.25 26.67 17.18
N ALA A 695 6.66 26.42 16.00
CA ALA A 695 5.83 25.25 15.68
C ALA A 695 4.85 24.87 16.82
N THR A 696 4.01 25.82 17.21
CA THR A 696 3.21 25.75 18.46
C THR A 696 2.09 24.71 18.44
N GLN A 697 1.67 24.27 17.25
CA GLN A 697 0.47 23.43 17.06
C GLN A 697 0.87 21.98 16.73
N ALA A 698 0.02 21.02 17.12
CA ALA A 698 0.28 19.60 16.91
C ALA A 698 0.52 19.26 15.43
N GLY A 699 1.59 18.51 15.14
CA GLY A 699 2.00 18.13 13.79
C GLY A 699 2.85 19.17 13.05
N GLN A 700 3.02 20.38 13.58
CA GLN A 700 4.01 21.33 13.06
C GLN A 700 5.43 20.89 13.42
N THR A 701 6.40 21.19 12.56
CA THR A 701 7.82 20.93 12.79
C THR A 701 8.65 22.16 12.42
N ALA A 702 9.79 22.34 13.10
CA ALA A 702 10.73 23.41 12.78
C ALA A 702 12.17 22.99 13.14
N ALA A 703 13.13 23.69 12.55
CA ALA A 703 14.55 23.53 12.83
C ALA A 703 15.20 24.90 13.08
N LEU A 704 16.13 24.94 14.04
CA LEU A 704 17.00 26.08 14.33
C LEU A 704 18.42 25.54 14.60
N ASP A 705 19.42 26.05 13.90
CA ASP A 705 20.83 25.83 14.22
C ASP A 705 21.19 26.55 15.52
N GLN A 706 20.70 27.79 15.68
CA GLN A 706 20.96 28.62 16.86
C GLN A 706 19.73 29.44 17.29
N LEU A 707 19.46 29.44 18.60
CA LEU A 707 18.44 30.24 19.27
C LEU A 707 19.07 31.13 20.35
N ASN A 708 19.08 32.45 20.12
CA ASN A 708 19.57 33.45 21.06
C ASN A 708 18.41 34.15 21.76
N ILE A 709 18.32 34.03 23.08
CA ILE A 709 17.28 34.67 23.92
C ILE A 709 17.95 35.72 24.81
N CYS A 710 17.66 36.98 24.52
CA CYS A 710 18.28 38.15 25.13
C CYS A 710 17.29 38.91 26.03
N PHE A 711 17.72 40.06 26.53
CA PHE A 711 16.88 41.02 27.25
C PHE A 711 17.32 42.46 26.91
N VAL A 712 16.49 43.45 27.22
CA VAL A 712 16.75 44.88 27.00
C VAL A 712 16.66 45.69 28.30
N SER A 713 15.67 45.36 29.13
CA SER A 713 15.24 46.05 30.35
C SER A 713 15.01 45.12 31.55
N SER A 714 14.60 43.86 31.34
CA SER A 714 14.25 42.89 32.38
C SER A 714 14.84 41.53 32.06
N ARG A 715 15.76 41.04 32.90
CA ARG A 715 16.37 39.70 32.72
C ARG A 715 15.38 38.56 32.94
N GLN A 716 14.20 38.82 33.50
CA GLN A 716 13.18 37.83 33.83
C GLN A 716 12.04 37.80 32.82
N THR A 717 11.59 38.95 32.32
CA THR A 717 10.26 39.08 31.68
C THR A 717 10.26 39.74 30.30
N ASP A 718 11.43 40.06 29.71
CA ASP A 718 11.45 40.70 28.39
C ASP A 718 11.15 39.73 27.25
N ALA A 719 11.67 38.50 27.31
CA ALA A 719 11.45 37.47 26.31
C ALA A 719 10.67 36.30 26.93
N LEU A 720 9.68 35.78 26.21
CA LEU A 720 9.01 34.51 26.48
C LEU A 720 9.04 33.69 25.20
N VAL A 721 9.64 32.51 25.25
CA VAL A 721 9.85 31.64 24.09
C VAL A 721 9.28 30.26 24.36
N TYR A 722 8.52 29.72 23.42
CA TYR A 722 7.96 28.37 23.49
C TYR A 722 8.35 27.59 22.23
N LEU A 723 8.92 26.40 22.42
CA LEU A 723 9.26 25.46 21.35
C LEU A 723 8.31 24.26 21.43
N GLY A 724 7.50 24.05 20.39
CA GLY A 724 6.54 22.95 20.32
C GLY A 724 7.17 21.57 20.15
N ASP A 725 6.31 20.54 20.10
CA ASP A 725 6.72 19.13 20.09
C ASP A 725 7.67 18.77 18.94
N GLY A 726 7.49 19.35 17.74
CA GLY A 726 8.28 19.05 16.54
C GLY A 726 9.48 19.96 16.29
N VAL A 727 9.99 20.68 17.29
CA VAL A 727 11.10 21.64 17.12
C VAL A 727 12.45 21.01 17.43
N THR A 728 13.34 21.00 16.44
CA THR A 728 14.76 20.65 16.61
C THR A 728 15.59 21.92 16.80
N VAL A 729 16.53 21.91 17.75
CA VAL A 729 17.46 23.03 17.98
C VAL A 729 18.89 22.53 18.19
N GLY A 730 19.86 23.16 17.54
CA GLY A 730 21.29 22.99 17.81
C GLY A 730 21.69 23.67 19.13
N ASP A 731 22.07 24.94 19.07
CA ASP A 731 22.58 25.71 20.21
C ASP A 731 21.57 26.74 20.74
N ILE A 732 21.45 26.84 22.07
CA ILE A 732 20.63 27.84 22.75
C ILE A 732 21.50 28.72 23.66
N VAL A 733 21.55 30.02 23.38
CA VAL A 733 22.23 31.01 24.24
C VAL A 733 21.20 31.94 24.86
N LYS A 734 21.01 31.84 26.18
CA LYS A 734 19.96 32.52 26.92
C LYS A 734 20.54 33.42 28.01
N THR A 735 20.41 34.74 27.82
CA THR A 735 20.90 35.77 28.77
C THR A 735 19.79 36.41 29.62
N GLY A 736 18.53 36.11 29.32
CA GLY A 736 17.34 36.52 30.09
C GLY A 736 16.06 35.82 29.62
N GLY A 737 14.91 36.28 30.14
CA GLY A 737 13.57 35.83 29.75
C GLY A 737 13.16 34.46 30.28
N GLU A 738 12.13 33.87 29.67
CA GLU A 738 11.62 32.53 29.91
C GLU A 738 11.66 31.70 28.62
N LEU A 739 12.09 30.45 28.72
CA LEU A 739 12.09 29.47 27.64
C LEU A 739 11.34 28.21 28.09
N ILE A 740 10.38 27.76 27.30
CA ILE A 740 9.65 26.50 27.50
C ILE A 740 9.91 25.63 26.28
N VAL A 741 10.40 24.41 26.50
CA VAL A 741 10.67 23.42 25.45
C VAL A 741 9.76 22.22 25.69
N SER A 742 8.82 21.93 24.79
CA SER A 742 7.94 20.76 24.93
C SER A 742 8.67 19.44 24.66
N GLY A 743 9.74 19.49 23.85
CA GLY A 743 10.83 18.51 23.84
C GLY A 743 10.43 17.11 23.37
N ARG A 744 9.82 16.99 22.19
CA ARG A 744 9.41 15.68 21.60
C ARG A 744 9.85 15.50 20.15
N SER A 745 10.88 16.20 19.72
CA SER A 745 11.40 16.15 18.36
C SER A 745 12.11 14.83 18.04
N GLY A 746 12.57 14.12 19.09
CA GLY A 746 13.39 12.91 18.97
C GLY A 746 14.88 13.20 18.79
N VAL A 747 15.29 14.48 18.92
CA VAL A 747 16.68 14.94 18.77
C VAL A 747 17.10 15.65 20.05
N ALA A 748 18.31 15.37 20.55
CA ALA A 748 18.87 16.10 21.68
C ALA A 748 19.37 17.49 21.25
N ILE A 749 19.19 18.49 22.10
CA ILE A 749 19.72 19.84 21.89
C ILE A 749 21.24 19.81 22.09
N HIS A 750 22.02 20.36 21.16
CA HIS A 750 23.47 20.28 21.22
C HIS A 750 24.04 21.03 22.43
N SER A 751 23.67 22.30 22.61
CA SER A 751 24.02 23.02 23.84
C SER A 751 22.97 24.00 24.33
N ILE A 752 22.96 24.22 25.65
CA ILE A 752 22.19 25.31 26.28
C ILE A 752 23.09 26.05 27.27
N GLN A 753 23.27 27.35 27.07
CA GLN A 753 23.89 28.27 28.02
C GLN A 753 22.84 29.23 28.57
N ALA A 754 22.50 29.13 29.85
CA ALA A 754 21.55 29.98 30.55
C ALA A 754 22.25 30.83 31.62
N THR A 755 22.20 32.16 31.51
CA THR A 755 22.84 33.08 32.48
C THR A 755 21.85 33.93 33.29
N ALA A 756 20.55 33.84 33.00
CA ALA A 756 19.45 34.31 33.85
C ALA A 756 18.07 33.86 33.34
N GLY A 757 17.06 34.11 34.18
CA GLY A 757 15.65 33.90 33.88
C GLY A 757 15.24 32.46 34.17
N ARG A 758 14.27 31.94 33.41
CA ARG A 758 13.68 30.61 33.62
C ARG A 758 13.79 29.74 32.38
N VAL A 759 14.04 28.45 32.53
CA VAL A 759 13.95 27.43 31.47
C VAL A 759 13.12 26.26 31.98
N GLU A 760 12.12 25.83 31.23
CA GLU A 760 11.46 24.54 31.41
C GLU A 760 11.75 23.64 30.20
N MET A 761 12.24 22.43 30.44
CA MET A 761 12.32 21.39 29.42
C MET A 761 11.39 20.24 29.78
N HIS A 762 10.49 19.88 28.88
CA HIS A 762 9.51 18.81 29.03
C HIS A 762 9.80 17.66 28.06
N GLY A 763 8.91 16.65 28.04
CA GLY A 763 8.92 15.62 27.00
C GLY A 763 9.99 14.54 27.20
N ALA A 764 10.77 14.30 26.15
CA ALA A 764 11.75 13.23 25.99
C ALA A 764 13.07 13.66 25.30
N ASP A 765 13.18 14.87 24.75
CA ASP A 765 14.42 15.38 24.15
C ASP A 765 15.46 15.69 25.24
N GLY A 766 16.73 15.36 24.98
CA GLY A 766 17.86 15.58 25.90
C GLY A 766 18.65 16.84 25.61
N VAL A 767 19.78 17.01 26.32
CA VAL A 767 20.76 18.10 26.09
C VAL A 767 22.16 17.52 26.13
N GLU A 768 22.99 17.73 25.11
CA GLU A 768 24.35 17.16 25.07
C GLU A 768 25.35 17.95 25.93
N SER A 769 25.18 19.27 26.05
CA SER A 769 26.02 20.18 26.85
C SER A 769 25.19 21.28 27.51
N LEU A 770 25.28 21.42 28.84
CA LEU A 770 24.50 22.39 29.61
C LEU A 770 25.40 23.30 30.46
N SER A 771 25.15 24.61 30.42
CA SER A 771 25.72 25.60 31.35
C SER A 771 24.61 26.45 31.94
N VAL A 772 24.50 26.49 33.27
CA VAL A 772 23.53 27.30 34.04
C VAL A 772 24.31 28.24 34.96
N GLU A 773 24.65 29.42 34.47
CA GLU A 773 25.41 30.46 35.16
C GLU A 773 24.53 31.40 36.01
N GLY A 774 23.21 31.34 35.82
CA GLY A 774 22.24 32.13 36.57
C GLY A 774 20.79 31.81 36.20
N GLY A 775 19.88 31.95 37.17
CA GLY A 775 18.45 31.66 37.00
C GLY A 775 18.05 30.21 37.27
N GLU A 776 16.81 29.86 36.93
CA GLU A 776 16.18 28.57 37.21
C GLU A 776 16.10 27.71 35.94
N PHE A 777 16.58 26.47 36.00
CA PHE A 777 16.51 25.48 34.92
C PHE A 777 15.78 24.23 35.39
N TYR A 778 14.55 24.02 34.94
CA TYR A 778 13.71 22.86 35.25
C TYR A 778 13.89 21.77 34.19
N TYR A 779 14.56 20.68 34.55
CA TYR A 779 14.87 19.54 33.70
C TYR A 779 13.77 18.46 33.80
N TRP A 780 12.56 18.78 33.35
CA TRP A 780 11.37 17.93 33.37
C TRP A 780 11.19 17.06 32.11
N THR A 781 12.28 16.79 31.39
CA THR A 781 12.34 15.85 30.27
C THR A 781 12.75 14.46 30.74
N THR A 782 12.45 13.41 29.97
CA THR A 782 13.06 12.08 30.15
C THR A 782 14.32 11.87 29.30
N GLY A 783 14.69 12.85 28.47
CA GLY A 783 15.90 12.81 27.66
C GLY A 783 17.18 12.89 28.50
N ALA A 784 18.25 12.27 28.01
CA ALA A 784 19.52 12.23 28.73
C ALA A 784 20.21 13.59 28.79
N LEU A 785 20.74 13.94 29.96
CA LEU A 785 21.68 15.04 30.14
C LEU A 785 23.10 14.51 29.85
N GLY A 786 23.64 14.96 28.73
CA GLY A 786 24.97 14.71 28.23
C GLY A 786 26.06 15.51 28.94
N GLY A 787 27.30 15.17 28.62
CA GLY A 787 28.47 15.97 28.97
C GLY A 787 28.71 16.14 30.47
N SER A 788 29.52 17.13 30.83
CA SER A 788 29.70 17.57 32.21
C SER A 788 28.99 18.91 32.39
N ALA A 789 27.70 18.88 32.75
CA ALA A 789 26.91 20.08 32.88
C ALA A 789 27.50 21.02 33.95
N VAL A 790 27.60 22.31 33.63
CA VAL A 790 28.16 23.35 34.50
C VAL A 790 27.01 24.12 35.16
N ILE A 791 27.06 24.28 36.47
CA ILE A 791 26.15 25.14 37.23
C ILE A 791 27.04 26.13 37.99
N SER A 792 26.86 27.43 37.78
CA SER A 792 27.72 28.44 38.38
C SER A 792 26.96 29.72 38.76
N GLY A 793 27.63 30.67 39.42
CA GLY A 793 27.01 31.94 39.78
C GLY A 793 25.85 31.76 40.76
N ASP A 794 24.67 32.21 40.37
CA ASP A 794 23.38 32.00 41.05
C ASP A 794 22.46 31.00 40.32
N GLY A 795 23.02 30.19 39.42
CA GLY A 795 22.29 29.19 38.63
C GLY A 795 21.73 28.04 39.45
N GLN A 796 20.55 27.56 39.07
CA GLN A 796 19.86 26.44 39.70
C GLN A 796 19.43 25.41 38.65
N LEU A 797 19.88 24.17 38.80
CA LEU A 797 19.40 23.02 38.02
C LEU A 797 18.42 22.20 38.88
N ILE A 798 17.19 22.07 38.42
CA ILE A 798 16.05 21.57 39.21
C ILE A 798 15.45 20.38 38.46
N PHE A 799 15.45 19.21 39.09
CA PHE A 799 14.79 18.01 38.58
C PHE A 799 13.40 17.79 39.21
N ASP A 800 13.17 18.37 40.39
CA ASP A 800 11.90 18.33 41.10
C ASP A 800 10.76 18.95 40.29
N GLY A 801 9.64 18.21 40.17
CA GLY A 801 8.44 18.61 39.45
C GLY A 801 7.93 17.55 38.46
N ASP A 802 8.82 16.66 38.00
CA ASP A 802 8.48 15.51 37.17
C ASP A 802 9.08 14.22 37.73
N LEU A 803 8.22 13.32 38.21
CA LEU A 803 8.60 12.06 38.88
C LEU A 803 9.16 10.98 37.93
N ARG A 804 9.21 11.23 36.61
CA ARG A 804 9.81 10.30 35.65
C ARG A 804 11.33 10.34 35.76
N ALA A 805 11.97 9.18 35.88
CA ALA A 805 13.41 9.03 36.03
C ALA A 805 14.24 9.83 35.00
N LYS A 806 15.32 10.45 35.46
CA LYS A 806 16.26 11.27 34.67
C LYS A 806 17.57 10.52 34.49
N THR A 807 18.15 10.62 33.30
CA THR A 807 19.49 10.07 33.01
C THR A 807 20.49 11.21 32.90
N VAL A 808 21.50 11.23 33.77
CA VAL A 808 22.64 12.16 33.73
C VAL A 808 23.90 11.35 33.50
N THR A 809 24.62 11.62 32.41
CA THR A 809 25.68 10.73 31.90
C THR A 809 27.11 11.12 32.30
N GLY A 810 27.35 12.38 32.64
CA GLY A 810 28.63 12.86 33.16
C GLY A 810 28.49 13.64 34.47
N ALA A 811 29.59 14.21 34.94
CA ALA A 811 29.64 14.86 36.25
C ALA A 811 29.07 16.29 36.21
N LEU A 812 28.16 16.60 37.13
CA LEU A 812 27.66 17.96 37.33
C LEU A 812 28.75 18.80 38.02
N GLN A 813 29.17 19.90 37.41
CA GLN A 813 30.22 20.77 37.94
C GLN A 813 29.58 22.03 38.55
N VAL A 814 29.65 22.18 39.87
CA VAL A 814 28.96 23.24 40.62
C VAL A 814 29.98 24.25 41.16
N TYR A 815 29.96 25.48 40.65
CA TYR A 815 30.94 26.53 40.92
C TYR A 815 30.34 27.72 41.69
N GLY A 816 30.92 28.04 42.84
CA GLY A 816 30.57 29.22 43.63
C GLY A 816 29.42 29.01 44.62
N ASP A 817 29.22 30.03 45.46
CA ASP A 817 28.47 29.93 46.72
C ASP A 817 26.94 30.14 46.58
N SER A 818 26.43 30.34 45.35
CA SER A 818 24.99 30.43 45.05
C SER A 818 24.47 29.41 44.02
N ALA A 819 25.36 28.58 43.43
CA ALA A 819 25.04 27.61 42.39
C ALA A 819 24.45 26.30 42.96
N SER A 820 23.28 25.85 42.48
CA SER A 820 22.47 24.77 43.10
C SER A 820 22.11 23.64 42.14
N VAL A 821 22.05 22.41 42.66
CA VAL A 821 21.36 21.29 42.01
C VAL A 821 20.30 20.76 42.99
N ILE A 822 19.07 20.55 42.52
CA ILE A 822 17.90 20.19 43.34
C ILE A 822 17.24 18.93 42.74
N ASP A 823 17.27 17.84 43.50
CA ASP A 823 16.61 16.55 43.22
C ASP A 823 16.09 15.93 44.54
N THR A 824 15.13 16.61 45.17
CA THR A 824 14.48 16.13 46.41
C THR A 824 13.58 14.93 46.14
N ALA A 825 13.10 14.77 44.91
CA ALA A 825 12.29 13.65 44.45
C ALA A 825 13.09 12.38 44.12
N GLU A 826 14.42 12.45 44.17
CA GLU A 826 15.35 11.34 43.89
C GLU A 826 15.18 10.70 42.50
N VAL A 827 14.84 11.51 41.49
CA VAL A 827 14.56 11.03 40.13
C VAL A 827 15.82 10.88 39.27
N VAL A 828 16.93 11.52 39.64
CA VAL A 828 18.17 11.49 38.85
C VAL A 828 18.96 10.23 39.11
N ASN A 829 19.23 9.48 38.05
CA ASN A 829 19.95 8.21 38.10
C ASN A 829 19.46 7.35 39.29
N ALA A 830 18.13 7.26 39.49
CA ALA A 830 17.54 6.37 40.51
C ALA A 830 18.02 4.90 40.39
N ALA A 831 18.60 4.58 39.23
CA ALA A 831 19.21 3.32 38.85
C ALA A 831 20.76 3.27 38.88
N GLY A 832 21.48 4.30 39.32
CA GLY A 832 22.95 4.34 39.20
C GLY A 832 23.64 5.57 39.80
N LEU A 833 24.95 5.68 39.59
CA LEU A 833 25.76 6.74 40.21
C LEU A 833 25.46 8.11 39.60
N LEU A 834 25.31 9.12 40.46
CA LEU A 834 25.33 10.54 40.08
C LEU A 834 26.63 11.17 40.60
N SER A 835 27.43 11.77 39.73
CA SER A 835 28.68 12.44 40.07
C SER A 835 28.48 13.95 40.13
N ILE A 836 28.89 14.59 41.23
CA ILE A 836 28.83 16.05 41.41
C ILE A 836 30.17 16.56 41.93
N HIS A 837 30.72 17.59 41.30
CA HIS A 837 31.98 18.24 41.66
C HIS A 837 31.73 19.67 42.12
N PHE A 838 31.97 19.97 43.40
CA PHE A 838 31.81 21.32 43.96
C PHE A 838 33.12 22.11 43.97
N GLN A 839 33.06 23.38 43.55
CA GLN A 839 34.13 24.38 43.66
C GLN A 839 33.58 25.66 44.29
N GLY A 840 33.30 25.61 45.59
CA GLY A 840 32.78 26.70 46.42
C GLY A 840 33.03 26.40 47.91
N THR A 841 32.94 27.41 48.77
CA THR A 841 33.35 27.30 50.18
C THR A 841 32.20 27.34 51.19
N SER A 842 30.99 27.80 50.83
CA SER A 842 29.93 28.04 51.84
C SER A 842 28.57 27.35 51.64
N ARG A 843 28.32 26.63 50.53
CA ARG A 843 27.00 25.96 50.30
C ARG A 843 26.75 24.69 51.13
N PHE A 844 27.75 24.21 51.89
CA PHE A 844 27.62 23.01 52.71
C PHE A 844 26.64 23.13 53.89
N ALA A 845 26.09 24.32 54.15
CA ALA A 845 25.12 24.56 55.22
C ALA A 845 23.71 24.01 54.95
N ASP A 846 23.25 24.03 53.69
CA ASP A 846 21.87 23.65 53.31
C ASP A 846 21.75 22.19 52.82
N LEU A 847 22.87 21.49 52.63
CA LEU A 847 22.89 20.05 52.30
C LEU A 847 22.76 19.13 53.53
N GLY A 848 22.68 19.71 54.73
CA GLY A 848 22.65 18.97 55.98
C GLY A 848 24.00 18.38 56.39
N ASN A 849 24.07 17.92 57.64
CA ASN A 849 25.24 17.21 58.16
C ASN A 849 25.18 15.74 57.75
N ASP A 850 25.42 15.42 56.47
CA ASP A 850 25.88 14.11 55.95
C ASP A 850 25.95 14.14 54.41
N ILE A 851 27.08 14.56 53.84
CA ILE A 851 27.28 14.58 52.37
C ILE A 851 27.72 13.20 51.89
N ILE A 852 26.77 12.43 51.34
CA ILE A 852 27.02 11.12 50.71
C ILE A 852 26.75 11.23 49.21
N ILE A 853 27.81 11.11 48.40
CA ILE A 853 27.71 11.01 46.92
C ILE A 853 27.73 9.54 46.53
N SER A 854 26.55 8.93 46.34
CA SER A 854 26.39 7.63 45.66
C SER A 854 24.91 7.26 45.48
N ARG A 855 24.59 6.51 44.42
CA ARG A 855 23.51 5.50 44.43
C ARG A 855 23.80 4.37 43.45
N GLY A 856 23.37 3.16 43.80
CA GLY A 856 23.58 1.93 43.02
C GLY A 856 22.39 0.98 43.20
N LEU A 857 22.05 0.23 42.15
CA LEU A 857 20.94 -0.73 42.14
C LEU A 857 21.33 -2.12 42.66
N PRO A 858 20.34 -2.99 42.89
CA PRO A 858 19.17 -2.84 43.75
C PRO A 858 19.38 -3.81 44.95
N ALA A 859 18.30 -4.26 45.60
CA ALA A 859 18.42 -5.34 46.59
C ALA A 859 19.15 -6.59 46.03
N GLU A 860 19.93 -7.24 46.89
CA GLU A 860 20.63 -8.54 46.70
C GLU A 860 22.05 -8.57 46.06
N SER A 861 22.77 -7.44 45.91
CA SER A 861 24.23 -7.50 45.62
C SER A 861 25.09 -6.49 46.39
N GLU A 862 26.01 -7.00 47.22
CA GLU A 862 27.03 -6.22 47.92
C GLU A 862 28.18 -5.84 46.97
N GLN A 863 28.46 -4.54 46.73
CA GLN A 863 29.83 -3.99 46.63
C GLN A 863 29.92 -2.44 46.48
N GLU A 864 30.89 -1.88 47.22
CA GLU A 864 31.66 -0.62 47.11
C GLU A 864 31.04 0.71 46.62
N VAL A 865 31.18 1.73 47.47
CA VAL A 865 31.06 3.17 47.16
C VAL A 865 32.45 3.81 47.23
N SER A 866 32.89 4.45 46.14
CA SER A 866 34.17 5.18 46.10
C SER A 866 33.97 6.69 46.28
N ILE A 867 34.46 7.23 47.41
CA ILE A 867 34.47 8.68 47.69
C ILE A 867 35.89 9.22 47.43
N SER A 868 36.02 10.17 46.50
CA SER A 868 37.29 10.87 46.22
C SER A 868 37.21 12.34 46.62
N VAL A 869 37.96 12.74 47.65
CA VAL A 869 37.96 14.11 48.19
C VAL A 869 39.26 14.84 47.81
N TYR A 870 39.18 15.88 46.98
CA TYR A 870 40.35 16.69 46.60
C TYR A 870 40.71 17.70 47.71
N ALA A 871 41.68 17.35 48.56
CA ALA A 871 42.10 18.11 49.74
C ALA A 871 42.93 19.40 49.45
N ALA A 872 42.65 20.12 48.36
CA ALA A 872 43.40 21.31 47.97
C ALA A 872 42.82 22.65 48.51
N ALA A 873 41.57 22.65 48.99
CA ALA A 873 40.79 23.89 49.15
C ALA A 873 40.15 24.12 50.55
N MET A 874 40.64 23.51 51.63
CA MET A 874 40.17 23.82 52.99
C MET A 874 41.30 24.05 53.99
N LYS A 875 41.51 25.33 54.36
CA LYS A 875 42.08 25.69 55.67
C LYS A 875 40.99 25.54 56.74
N MET A 876 40.80 24.33 57.28
CA MET A 876 40.10 24.20 58.55
C MET A 876 41.09 24.42 59.71
N ILE A 877 41.00 25.59 60.33
CA ILE A 877 41.61 25.91 61.61
C ILE A 877 40.49 25.89 62.66
N SER A 878 40.73 25.17 63.75
CA SER A 878 39.86 24.97 64.92
C SER A 878 38.51 24.26 64.70
N ILE A 879 38.39 23.07 65.32
CA ILE A 879 37.13 22.60 65.90
C ILE A 879 36.98 23.31 67.24
N ALA A 880 35.80 23.88 67.51
CA ALA A 880 35.46 24.36 68.84
C ALA A 880 35.15 23.15 69.74
N VAL A 881 36.04 22.88 70.69
CA VAL A 881 35.75 22.03 71.84
C VAL A 881 35.50 22.98 73.01
N ASP A 882 34.27 23.01 73.50
CA ASP A 882 33.98 23.55 74.83
C ASP A 882 33.93 22.35 75.79
N ASP A 883 34.51 22.51 76.98
CA ASP A 883 34.92 21.43 77.90
C ASP A 883 33.78 20.43 78.25
N GLU A 884 33.99 19.12 78.46
CA GLU A 884 35.13 18.48 79.12
C GLU A 884 35.67 17.20 78.43
N LEU A 885 36.99 17.06 78.46
CA LEU A 885 37.74 15.87 78.00
C LEU A 885 37.65 14.68 78.98
N ALA A 886 36.72 13.76 78.71
CA ALA A 886 36.80 12.38 79.19
C ALA A 886 36.13 11.40 78.21
N THR A 887 36.67 10.19 78.08
CA THR A 887 36.04 9.00 77.46
C THR A 887 35.96 8.84 75.92
N ILE A 888 36.98 9.29 75.17
CA ILE A 888 37.29 8.58 73.89
C ILE A 888 37.79 7.14 74.17
N ASP A 889 38.45 6.92 75.32
CA ASP A 889 39.00 5.63 75.75
C ASP A 889 37.96 4.67 76.40
N ALA A 890 36.67 5.04 76.47
CA ALA A 890 35.63 4.20 77.09
C ALA A 890 34.48 3.77 76.15
N MET A 891 34.46 4.23 74.90
CA MET A 891 33.51 3.71 73.89
C MET A 891 34.01 2.45 73.16
N LEU A 892 35.21 1.97 73.47
CA LEU A 892 35.83 0.79 72.83
C LEU A 892 35.95 -0.46 73.73
N THR A 893 35.54 -0.40 75.00
CA THR A 893 35.82 -1.48 75.98
C THR A 893 34.66 -1.98 76.84
N THR A 894 33.42 -1.48 76.68
CA THR A 894 32.22 -2.19 77.21
C THR A 894 30.92 -1.80 76.50
N ALA A 895 30.51 -2.62 75.53
CA ALA A 895 29.10 -2.77 75.16
C ALA A 895 28.86 -4.20 74.67
N GLU A 896 28.19 -5.02 75.48
CA GLU A 896 27.46 -6.17 74.95
C GLU A 896 26.32 -5.62 74.09
N TYR A 897 26.49 -5.60 72.77
CA TYR A 897 25.36 -5.49 71.86
C TYR A 897 25.08 -6.86 71.25
N ALA A 898 23.89 -7.39 71.52
CA ALA A 898 23.50 -8.71 71.04
C ALA A 898 23.33 -8.69 69.52
N HIS A 899 24.01 -9.62 68.86
CA HIS A 899 23.97 -9.81 67.41
C HIS A 899 22.55 -10.16 66.93
N PRO A 900 21.96 -9.45 65.94
CA PRO A 900 20.97 -10.04 65.05
C PRO A 900 21.72 -11.10 64.22
N SER A 901 21.39 -12.37 64.41
CA SER A 901 22.15 -13.51 63.88
C SER A 901 22.45 -13.43 62.38
N GLY A 902 23.74 -13.39 61.98
CA GLY A 902 24.12 -13.69 60.58
C GLY A 902 25.35 -13.03 59.94
N LYS A 903 26.04 -12.07 60.59
CA LYS A 903 27.19 -11.33 60.00
C LYS A 903 28.49 -11.45 60.81
N THR A 904 29.64 -11.01 60.30
CA THR A 904 30.96 -11.22 60.95
C THR A 904 31.93 -10.04 60.75
N VAL A 905 33.12 -10.11 61.37
CA VAL A 905 34.15 -9.05 61.31
C VAL A 905 34.71 -8.82 59.89
N ALA A 906 34.37 -9.67 58.91
CA ALA A 906 34.69 -9.46 57.50
C ALA A 906 33.86 -8.34 56.83
N ASP A 907 32.80 -7.85 57.47
CA ASP A 907 31.89 -6.82 56.92
C ASP A 907 32.41 -5.35 57.13
N ILE A 908 33.70 -5.14 57.42
CA ILE A 908 34.30 -3.81 57.63
C ILE A 908 35.23 -3.45 56.46
N ILE A 909 34.90 -2.38 55.71
CA ILE A 909 35.68 -1.92 54.55
C ILE A 909 36.82 -0.98 54.98
N GLN A 910 38.00 -1.22 54.44
CA GLN A 910 39.23 -0.44 54.60
C GLN A 910 39.16 0.87 53.78
N ILE A 911 39.65 1.98 54.35
CA ILE A 911 39.75 3.28 53.65
C ILE A 911 41.22 3.51 53.26
N ASP A 912 41.55 3.33 51.99
CA ASP A 912 42.88 3.65 51.45
C ASP A 912 42.96 5.11 51.01
N VAL A 913 43.85 5.88 51.64
CA VAL A 913 44.12 7.29 51.31
C VAL A 913 45.31 7.39 50.36
N ILE A 914 45.04 7.60 49.07
CA ILE A 914 46.09 7.84 48.07
C ILE A 914 46.46 9.33 48.06
N SER A 915 47.69 9.65 48.49
CA SER A 915 48.26 10.99 48.39
C SER A 915 49.06 11.16 47.09
N PRO A 916 48.99 12.33 46.40
CA PRO A 916 49.74 12.55 45.18
C PRO A 916 51.20 12.93 45.47
N SER A 917 52.12 12.09 44.99
CA SER A 917 53.53 12.39 44.67
C SER A 917 54.35 13.19 45.69
N ALA A 918 55.04 12.47 46.58
CA ALA A 918 56.37 12.85 47.05
C ALA A 918 57.27 11.60 47.05
N ASP A 919 58.56 11.79 46.80
CA ASP A 919 59.55 10.77 46.44
C ASP A 919 59.55 9.48 47.27
N VAL A 920 59.80 8.33 46.62
CA VAL A 920 60.18 7.09 47.30
C VAL A 920 61.56 7.28 47.93
N ALA A 921 61.57 7.69 49.20
CA ALA A 921 62.73 7.65 50.07
C ALA A 921 62.50 6.61 51.16
N VAL A 922 63.05 5.41 50.98
CA VAL A 922 63.15 4.43 52.06
C VAL A 922 64.21 4.95 53.03
N HIS A 923 63.76 5.63 54.07
CA HIS A 923 64.59 5.94 55.22
C HIS A 923 64.43 4.87 56.28
N ASP A 924 65.59 4.40 56.72
CA ASP A 924 65.75 3.46 57.83
C ASP A 924 64.98 3.95 59.07
N ALA A 925 64.30 3.01 59.73
CA ALA A 925 63.38 3.32 60.84
C ALA A 925 64.05 3.23 62.21
N ASP A 926 65.38 3.13 62.26
CA ASP A 926 66.16 3.58 63.39
C ASP A 926 67.37 4.42 62.97
N ASN A 927 67.86 5.19 63.93
CA ASN A 927 69.22 5.70 63.95
C ASN A 927 69.95 4.88 65.01
N ASP A 928 70.08 3.56 64.80
CA ASP A 928 71.10 2.77 65.47
C ASP A 928 72.49 3.18 64.96
N THR A 929 73.51 2.95 65.77
CA THR A 929 74.91 3.16 65.35
C THR A 929 75.73 1.96 65.80
N ASP A 930 75.11 0.79 65.74
CA ASP A 930 75.60 -0.46 66.31
C ASP A 930 75.35 -1.71 65.46
N GLY A 931 75.01 -1.55 64.19
CA GLY A 931 75.67 -2.28 63.09
C GLY A 931 75.74 -3.81 63.27
N GLN A 932 74.62 -4.44 63.60
CA GLN A 932 74.51 -5.88 63.75
C GLN A 932 73.93 -6.53 62.49
N THR A 933 74.60 -7.58 62.02
CA THR A 933 74.16 -8.35 60.86
C THR A 933 73.24 -9.48 61.33
N ILE A 934 72.02 -9.57 60.79
CA ILE A 934 71.16 -10.74 61.00
C ILE A 934 71.86 -11.95 60.38
N ALA A 935 72.18 -12.95 61.19
CA ALA A 935 72.80 -14.18 60.73
C ALA A 935 71.83 -14.99 59.85
N ALA A 936 72.37 -15.80 58.94
CA ALA A 936 71.59 -16.87 58.33
C ALA A 936 70.95 -17.73 59.43
N ASP A 937 69.68 -18.10 59.25
CA ASP A 937 68.82 -18.79 60.20
C ASP A 937 68.35 -17.94 61.41
N GLY A 938 68.58 -16.62 61.42
CA GLY A 938 68.05 -15.67 62.40
C GLY A 938 66.56 -15.36 62.21
N VAL A 939 65.87 -15.05 63.32
CA VAL A 939 64.47 -14.56 63.34
C VAL A 939 64.46 -13.17 63.95
N GLU A 940 63.90 -12.21 63.20
CA GLU A 940 63.63 -10.86 63.67
C GLU A 940 62.12 -10.69 63.92
N TYR A 941 61.76 -10.01 65.00
CA TYR A 941 60.38 -9.86 65.45
C TYR A 941 59.94 -8.40 65.35
N PHE A 942 59.01 -8.13 64.43
CA PHE A 942 58.32 -6.83 64.37
C PHE A 942 57.19 -6.79 65.42
N PRO A 943 57.23 -5.89 66.40
CA PRO A 943 56.14 -5.73 67.36
C PRO A 943 54.99 -4.93 66.72
N ILE A 944 53.87 -5.60 66.44
CA ILE A 944 52.60 -4.91 66.19
C ILE A 944 51.95 -4.63 67.55
N VAL A 945 51.64 -3.36 67.82
CA VAL A 945 51.07 -2.93 69.10
C VAL A 945 49.54 -3.06 69.06
N GLY A 946 49.01 -3.95 69.91
CA GLY A 946 47.60 -4.21 70.11
C GLY A 946 47.45 -5.48 70.93
N ALA A 947 46.72 -5.45 72.05
CA ALA A 947 46.81 -6.53 73.04
C ALA A 947 46.33 -7.90 72.51
N ALA A 948 47.09 -8.95 72.83
CA ALA A 948 46.84 -10.37 72.52
C ALA A 948 47.13 -10.85 71.07
N ALA A 949 48.29 -10.49 70.52
CA ALA A 949 48.84 -11.20 69.36
C ALA A 949 49.28 -12.64 69.70
N THR A 950 48.95 -13.61 68.85
CA THR A 950 49.78 -14.80 68.62
C THR A 950 50.34 -14.73 67.19
N ALA A 951 51.60 -15.14 67.01
CA ALA A 951 52.47 -14.54 66.00
C ALA A 951 52.20 -14.97 64.54
N LEU A 952 52.39 -14.02 63.61
CA LEU A 952 52.54 -14.28 62.19
C LEU A 952 53.89 -15.00 61.93
N ARG A 953 53.88 -16.12 61.22
CA ARG A 953 55.10 -16.87 60.86
C ARG A 953 55.35 -16.81 59.36
N MET A 954 56.35 -16.04 58.95
CA MET A 954 56.86 -16.03 57.57
C MET A 954 58.06 -16.98 57.45
N VAL A 955 58.15 -17.72 56.36
CA VAL A 955 59.29 -18.59 56.01
C VAL A 955 59.62 -18.37 54.55
N THR A 956 60.89 -18.13 54.25
CA THR A 956 61.41 -18.10 52.88
C THR A 956 61.72 -19.52 52.41
N ASP A 957 61.11 -19.95 51.31
CA ASP A 957 61.54 -21.14 50.58
C ASP A 957 62.65 -20.75 49.59
N SER A 958 63.64 -21.61 49.41
CA SER A 958 64.84 -21.39 48.59
C SER A 958 64.67 -21.78 47.12
N SER A 959 63.45 -22.18 46.72
CA SER A 959 63.09 -22.45 45.33
C SER A 959 62.97 -21.17 44.49
N ALA A 960 63.72 -21.08 43.38
CA ALA A 960 63.68 -19.95 42.45
C ALA A 960 62.37 -19.82 41.62
N SER A 961 61.28 -20.47 42.04
CA SER A 961 59.99 -20.48 41.33
C SER A 961 58.82 -20.83 42.27
N ALA A 962 58.44 -19.92 43.18
CA ALA A 962 57.19 -20.01 43.93
C ALA A 962 56.63 -18.63 44.33
N LEU A 963 55.31 -18.49 44.23
CA LEU A 963 54.55 -17.31 44.66
C LEU A 963 54.47 -17.23 46.19
N LEU A 964 54.40 -16.01 46.75
CA LEU A 964 54.11 -15.78 48.17
C LEU A 964 52.77 -16.43 48.54
N LYS A 965 52.80 -17.39 49.48
CA LYS A 965 51.61 -18.00 50.06
C LYS A 965 51.43 -17.54 51.50
N ILE A 966 50.39 -16.75 51.73
CA ILE A 966 49.94 -16.37 53.07
C ILE A 966 48.96 -17.46 53.54
N TYR A 967 49.24 -18.06 54.69
CA TYR A 967 48.30 -18.93 55.39
C TYR A 967 47.74 -18.17 56.58
N TYR A 968 46.41 -18.02 56.61
CA TYR A 968 45.67 -17.53 57.77
C TYR A 968 44.94 -18.69 58.46
N SER A 969 44.66 -18.55 59.75
CA SER A 969 43.74 -19.40 60.52
C SER A 969 43.03 -18.56 61.56
#